data_AF-A0A4Y9M902-F1
#
_entry.id   AF-A0A4Y9M902-F1
#
_cell.length_a   1.000
_cell.length_b   1.000
_cell.length_c   1.000
_cell.angle_alpha   90.00
_cell.angle_beta   90.00
_cell.angle_gamma   90.00
#
_symmetry.space_group_name_H-M   'P 1'
#
loop_
_entity.id
_entity.type
_entity.pdbx_description
1 polymer ?
#
loop_
_entity_poly.entity_id
_entity_poly.type
_entity_poly.pdbx_seq_one_letter_code
_entity_poly.pdbx_strand_id
1 'polypeptide(L)'
;MRPTAHFCGGCGRSRAFGTAADQNALTYLQSKLPPKLAERILRSGGAMSGERKHVTVLFADVRGSTALIDGLDPEEALEILGPVLQVLMDAIHQHDGFMNQARGDGVMALFGAPIATEDHAVQACRAAMAMRAGIRELNRRRIGDISLRIGINSGHVVIHSIGSNLMMNYDAVGKTVHLAARMEELAPANGIMLTAATQKLAKGFIVAESRGTVVLKGVAEPVEAFELGGMRSTTRWQARSSQGLNALVGRQAELDTLRSLLQRAASGNGQALNVVGAAGLGKSRLIHDFIGERPSDWIVLETACVPQHTQSSYYPISDLIRHIFGIDIDDTPEIVAKRIREHLVSLDPTLARYVSAICSVLDINVADQEWKNLEPTEKRQAIIEAITALILFQERRTPLLIVVEDVHWIDSETRIILHNLLSLLRGLRIFLVMTQRPEGNLADPDLLRLELSALAETASQEMLDRLIGGDVTLQSIRDRIVAKAQGNPLFLEELVQSLAETGSFAGDPGAYRLSKPAGRIEIPQTIHTVLAARIDRLDGVPKTLLQTSAVIGTDVSIALLSGLLEVPASKISGDLKGLEEADFLRKVKRVGSEYSFKHELIREVAYGTMLLGTRRSLHAKAVAVIESRFSDRLDEHIDRLADHAFMAGLWEKAVPYQLRSCRRAVRRGANQDAIGIYHRGLETLSHWPDSAAKTKAEIDFRLIVIIALEPLGKHRLIADVLREARELEDPSSDPIRNAAVNCQLATALWRIGEHNSAMEAAKAANEVAQRIADPALMFASLHQIGMVLHETGAFRKSIEIHERCFAFESPELDARRAGWAAYPSVVLRTFLADSLVEIGETERAEIMATEAMRRAEDHFYSRANISHVLGRLRIAQGRQAEALSILRECWQICLERGIVQMYPILAARMGEACLALGDTRAAAEILSKPERLDVPLGENAFGWGWLFVVQGRAFLAVGDLAQARISGKRALALAEERGEPPQQAHALQLLGEASLAKGDRAEAQSYLERALAIATKCDMRPLIDRCRPALEAARTSPAT
;
A
#
# COMPACT_ATOMS: atom_id res chain seq x y z
N MET A 1 69.60 -7.12 24.92
CA MET A 1 68.30 -7.09 24.21
C MET A 1 67.18 -7.21 25.23
N ARG A 2 66.23 -6.27 25.29
CA ARG A 2 65.24 -6.17 26.37
C ARG A 2 63.98 -7.01 26.05
N PRO A 3 63.38 -7.70 27.03
CA PRO A 3 62.23 -8.60 26.84
C PRO A 3 60.86 -7.92 26.67
N THR A 4 60.80 -6.61 26.35
CA THR A 4 59.55 -5.82 26.34
C THR A 4 59.31 -5.01 25.04
N ALA A 5 59.88 -5.40 23.90
CA ALA A 5 59.65 -4.69 22.63
C ALA A 5 58.50 -5.31 21.80
N HIS A 6 57.47 -4.51 21.48
CA HIS A 6 56.31 -4.90 20.65
C HIS A 6 56.62 -4.98 19.13
N PHE A 7 57.81 -4.52 18.71
CA PHE A 7 58.27 -4.51 17.32
C PHE A 7 59.72 -4.97 17.21
N CYS A 8 60.12 -5.53 16.06
CA CYS A 8 61.51 -5.90 15.79
C CYS A 8 62.41 -4.66 15.61
N GLY A 9 63.51 -4.57 16.36
CA GLY A 9 64.44 -3.44 16.34
C GLY A 9 65.25 -3.24 15.05
N GLY A 10 65.15 -4.15 14.07
CA GLY A 10 65.80 -4.02 12.76
C GLY A 10 64.87 -3.64 11.61
N CYS A 11 63.56 -3.90 11.70
CA CYS A 11 62.63 -3.71 10.58
C CYS A 11 61.23 -3.19 10.94
N GLY A 12 60.94 -2.92 12.23
CA GLY A 12 59.71 -2.25 12.66
C GLY A 12 58.41 -3.07 12.57
N ARG A 13 58.45 -4.37 12.31
CA ARG A 13 57.25 -5.22 12.20
C ARG A 13 56.76 -5.72 13.57
N SER A 14 55.44 -5.69 13.79
CA SER A 14 54.78 -6.13 15.03
C SER A 14 54.83 -7.66 15.19
N ARG A 15 55.19 -8.15 16.37
CA ARG A 15 55.16 -9.58 16.70
C ARG A 15 53.83 -9.93 17.38
N ALA A 16 52.81 -10.27 16.60
CA ALA A 16 51.63 -10.95 17.12
C ALA A 16 51.96 -12.44 17.36
N PHE A 17 51.74 -12.94 18.57
CA PHE A 17 51.76 -14.36 18.86
C PHE A 17 50.52 -15.00 18.24
N GLY A 18 50.73 -15.83 17.22
CA GLY A 18 49.77 -16.85 16.78
C GLY A 18 50.60 -18.07 16.43
N THR A 19 50.44 -19.16 17.16
CA THR A 19 51.16 -20.41 16.88
C THR A 19 50.48 -21.12 15.71
N ALA A 20 51.18 -22.04 15.02
CA ALA A 20 50.58 -22.84 13.94
C ALA A 20 49.34 -23.65 14.39
N ALA A 21 49.13 -23.84 15.69
CA ALA A 21 47.92 -24.40 16.27
C ALA A 21 46.70 -23.47 16.15
N ASP A 22 46.89 -22.14 16.22
CA ASP A 22 45.82 -21.14 16.10
C ASP A 22 45.29 -21.02 14.66
N GLN A 23 46.15 -21.26 13.65
CA GLN A 23 45.76 -21.24 12.25
C GLN A 23 44.90 -22.46 11.87
N ASN A 24 45.25 -23.64 12.38
CA ASN A 24 44.46 -24.87 12.18
C ASN A 24 43.13 -24.82 12.95
N ALA A 25 43.12 -24.22 14.15
CA ALA A 25 41.90 -23.91 14.90
C ALA A 25 40.95 -22.97 14.14
N LEU A 26 41.48 -21.90 13.55
CA LEU A 26 40.72 -20.96 12.71
C LEU A 26 40.13 -21.60 11.45
N THR A 27 40.90 -22.48 10.80
CA THR A 27 40.46 -23.18 9.58
C THR A 27 39.38 -24.22 9.88
N TYR A 28 39.45 -24.85 11.05
CA TYR A 28 38.42 -25.77 11.55
C TYR A 28 37.14 -25.04 12.00
N LEU A 29 37.28 -23.92 12.75
CA LEU A 29 36.15 -23.05 13.13
C LEU A 29 35.43 -22.46 11.91
N GLN A 30 36.13 -22.22 10.80
CA GLN A 30 35.53 -21.71 9.55
C GLN A 30 34.83 -22.80 8.70
N SER A 31 35.15 -24.08 8.89
CA SER A 31 34.62 -25.17 8.04
C SER A 31 33.46 -25.97 8.65
N LYS A 32 33.23 -25.88 9.97
CA LYS A 32 32.15 -26.59 10.68
C LYS A 32 31.17 -25.67 11.43
N LEU A 33 31.44 -24.36 11.52
CA LEU A 33 30.52 -23.38 12.13
C LEU A 33 30.01 -22.37 11.08
N PRO A 34 28.80 -21.85 11.25
CA PRO A 34 28.37 -20.65 10.51
C PRO A 34 29.35 -19.49 10.76
N PRO A 35 29.71 -18.69 9.73
CA PRO A 35 30.69 -17.60 9.85
C PRO A 35 30.38 -16.62 11.00
N LYS A 36 29.09 -16.33 11.23
CA LYS A 36 28.59 -15.47 12.30
C LYS A 36 28.84 -16.04 13.71
N LEU A 37 28.82 -17.37 13.88
CA LEU A 37 29.04 -18.02 15.17
C LEU A 37 30.54 -18.18 15.46
N ALA A 38 31.34 -18.49 14.45
CA ALA A 38 32.80 -18.52 14.54
C ALA A 38 33.36 -17.15 14.96
N GLU A 39 32.88 -16.05 14.37
CA GLU A 39 33.26 -14.69 14.76
C GLU A 39 32.88 -14.36 16.21
N ARG A 40 31.70 -14.80 16.69
CA ARG A 40 31.29 -14.56 18.09
C ARG A 40 32.13 -15.35 19.09
N ILE A 41 32.51 -16.58 18.78
CA ILE A 41 33.39 -17.40 19.62
C ILE A 41 34.79 -16.78 19.70
N LEU A 42 35.32 -16.30 18.56
CA LEU A 42 36.62 -15.60 18.51
C LEU A 42 36.64 -14.30 19.32
N ARG A 43 35.51 -13.56 19.39
CA ARG A 43 35.37 -12.35 20.22
C ARG A 43 35.25 -12.62 21.72
N SER A 44 34.91 -13.86 22.12
CA SER A 44 34.60 -14.20 23.53
C SER A 44 35.84 -14.59 24.37
N GLY A 45 37.03 -14.69 23.77
CA GLY A 45 38.29 -15.00 24.46
C GLY A 45 38.41 -16.48 24.86
N GLY A 46 39.41 -17.17 24.31
CA GLY A 46 39.66 -18.59 24.57
C GLY A 46 40.23 -18.87 25.96
N ALA A 47 39.39 -19.40 26.85
CA ALA A 47 39.72 -20.40 27.88
C ALA A 47 38.41 -20.91 28.52
N MET A 48 37.72 -21.85 27.86
CA MET A 48 36.52 -22.48 28.45
C MET A 48 36.93 -23.47 29.54
N SER A 49 37.15 -22.99 30.76
CA SER A 49 37.04 -23.83 31.96
C SER A 49 35.58 -24.33 32.06
N GLY A 50 35.34 -25.52 32.61
CA GLY A 50 34.01 -26.15 32.57
C GLY A 50 32.87 -25.24 33.03
N GLU A 51 32.00 -24.80 32.11
CA GLU A 51 30.90 -23.87 32.42
C GLU A 51 29.56 -24.59 32.46
N ARG A 52 28.75 -24.32 33.50
CA ARG A 52 27.36 -24.80 33.57
C ARG A 52 26.44 -23.82 32.85
N LYS A 53 25.80 -24.26 31.77
CA LYS A 53 24.86 -23.44 30.98
C LYS A 53 23.48 -24.08 30.92
N HIS A 54 22.45 -23.25 30.90
CA HIS A 54 21.09 -23.68 30.58
C HIS A 54 20.97 -23.71 29.06
N VAL A 55 20.69 -24.89 28.50
CA VAL A 55 20.62 -25.10 27.05
C VAL A 55 19.36 -25.87 26.69
N THR A 56 19.06 -25.92 25.40
CA THR A 56 18.13 -26.91 24.84
C THR A 56 18.87 -27.88 23.94
N VAL A 57 18.67 -29.16 24.20
CA VAL A 57 19.27 -30.27 23.45
C VAL A 57 18.20 -30.84 22.53
N LEU A 58 18.55 -30.98 21.25
CA LEU A 58 17.71 -31.60 20.23
C LEU A 58 18.41 -32.84 19.68
N PHE A 59 17.70 -33.96 19.64
CA PHE A 59 18.07 -35.17 18.91
C PHE A 59 17.10 -35.36 17.75
N ALA A 60 17.62 -35.68 16.58
CA ALA A 60 16.83 -36.10 15.44
C ALA A 60 17.44 -37.36 14.82
N ASP A 61 16.61 -38.37 14.55
CA ASP A 61 17.04 -39.67 14.01
C ASP A 61 16.08 -40.18 12.93
N VAL A 62 16.62 -40.87 11.92
CA VAL A 62 15.85 -41.49 10.85
C VAL A 62 15.34 -42.86 11.29
N ARG A 63 14.02 -43.02 11.38
CA ARG A 63 13.41 -44.28 11.78
C ARG A 63 13.68 -45.37 10.74
N GLY A 64 14.27 -46.49 11.18
CA GLY A 64 14.52 -47.65 10.31
C GLY A 64 15.70 -47.45 9.36
N SER A 65 16.57 -46.49 9.63
CA SER A 65 17.83 -46.21 8.92
C SER A 65 18.64 -47.46 8.57
N THR A 66 18.79 -48.41 9.51
CA THR A 66 19.54 -49.66 9.30
C THR A 66 18.88 -50.54 8.25
N ALA A 67 17.55 -50.60 8.21
CA ALA A 67 16.80 -51.34 7.19
C ALA A 67 16.75 -50.60 5.84
N LEU A 68 16.87 -49.27 5.86
CA LEU A 68 16.96 -48.41 4.67
C LEU A 68 18.29 -48.58 3.91
N ILE A 69 19.34 -49.04 4.61
CA ILE A 69 20.69 -49.22 4.05
C ILE A 69 21.18 -50.68 4.10
N ASP A 70 20.33 -51.62 4.55
CA ASP A 70 20.66 -53.04 4.65
C ASP A 70 20.86 -53.64 3.25
N GLY A 71 22.06 -54.16 2.99
CA GLY A 71 22.44 -54.71 1.68
C GLY A 71 22.85 -53.69 0.62
N LEU A 72 22.94 -52.40 0.94
CA LEU A 72 23.47 -51.35 0.03
C LEU A 72 24.99 -51.18 0.19
N ASP A 73 25.65 -50.78 -0.89
CA ASP A 73 27.06 -50.35 -0.82
C ASP A 73 27.17 -49.03 0.01
N PRO A 74 28.28 -48.81 0.76
CA PRO A 74 28.49 -47.57 1.50
C PRO A 74 28.33 -46.27 0.68
N GLU A 75 28.65 -46.28 -0.61
CA GLU A 75 28.43 -45.12 -1.49
C GLU A 75 26.94 -44.88 -1.75
N GLU A 76 26.17 -45.95 -2.01
CA GLU A 76 24.71 -45.89 -2.21
C GLU A 76 23.97 -45.48 -0.94
N ALA A 77 24.42 -45.94 0.23
CA ALA A 77 23.91 -45.52 1.53
C ALA A 77 24.14 -44.01 1.77
N LEU A 78 25.28 -43.47 1.32
CA LEU A 78 25.59 -42.05 1.42
C LEU A 78 24.74 -41.18 0.47
N GLU A 79 24.40 -41.67 -0.72
CA GLU A 79 23.48 -40.97 -1.65
C GLU A 79 22.05 -40.83 -1.10
N ILE A 80 21.65 -41.77 -0.23
CA ILE A 80 20.34 -41.76 0.44
C ILE A 80 20.38 -40.86 1.69
N LEU A 81 21.35 -41.06 2.59
CA LEU A 81 21.42 -40.35 3.87
C LEU A 81 22.02 -38.94 3.78
N GLY A 82 22.90 -38.66 2.80
CA GLY A 82 23.56 -37.37 2.63
C GLY A 82 22.59 -36.18 2.52
N PRO A 83 21.58 -36.23 1.63
CA PRO A 83 20.58 -35.17 1.51
C PRO A 83 19.71 -35.02 2.76
N VAL A 84 19.44 -36.11 3.48
CA VAL A 84 18.67 -36.08 4.74
C VAL A 84 19.48 -35.33 5.79
N LEU A 85 20.75 -35.69 5.99
CA LEU A 85 21.64 -35.01 6.94
C LEU A 85 21.82 -33.53 6.57
N GLN A 86 21.90 -33.18 5.29
CA GLN A 86 21.97 -31.79 4.84
C GLN A 86 20.73 -30.99 5.26
N VAL A 87 19.52 -31.53 5.07
CA VAL A 87 18.27 -30.90 5.51
C VAL A 87 18.26 -30.67 7.03
N LEU A 88 18.74 -31.65 7.80
CA LEU A 88 18.83 -31.51 9.26
C LEU A 88 19.84 -30.43 9.67
N MET A 89 21.01 -30.39 9.02
CA MET A 89 22.05 -29.40 9.27
C MET A 89 21.61 -27.98 8.92
N ASP A 90 20.96 -27.79 7.77
CA ASP A 90 20.46 -26.48 7.34
C ASP A 90 19.41 -25.95 8.31
N ALA A 91 18.50 -26.82 8.78
CA ALA A 91 17.50 -26.46 9.78
C ALA A 91 18.11 -26.07 11.14
N ILE A 92 19.19 -26.74 11.58
CA ILE A 92 19.91 -26.37 12.82
C ILE A 92 20.56 -24.99 12.66
N HIS A 93 21.26 -24.77 11.55
CA HIS A 93 21.99 -23.52 11.30
C HIS A 93 21.07 -22.32 11.08
N GLN A 94 19.93 -22.51 10.39
CA GLN A 94 18.93 -21.47 10.16
C GLN A 94 18.35 -20.91 11.46
N HIS A 95 18.37 -21.71 12.53
CA HIS A 95 17.79 -21.37 13.83
C HIS A 95 18.85 -21.21 14.94
N ASP A 96 20.06 -20.78 14.58
CA ASP A 96 21.14 -20.46 15.52
C ASP A 96 21.54 -21.64 16.44
N GLY A 97 21.30 -22.88 16.00
CA GLY A 97 21.73 -24.08 16.70
C GLY A 97 23.17 -24.47 16.38
N PHE A 98 23.84 -25.08 17.36
CA PHE A 98 25.16 -25.64 17.20
C PHE A 98 25.07 -27.17 17.04
N MET A 99 25.47 -27.70 15.89
CA MET A 99 25.55 -29.15 15.70
C MET A 99 26.73 -29.70 16.48
N ASN A 100 26.42 -30.49 17.51
CA ASN A 100 27.41 -31.04 18.42
C ASN A 100 28.00 -32.36 17.88
N GLN A 101 27.15 -33.29 17.45
CA GLN A 101 27.59 -34.59 16.91
C GLN A 101 26.67 -35.05 15.77
N ALA A 102 27.26 -35.58 14.69
CA ALA A 102 26.57 -36.39 13.70
C ALA A 102 26.75 -37.87 14.08
N ARG A 103 25.66 -38.62 14.15
CA ARG A 103 25.63 -40.03 14.51
C ARG A 103 25.06 -40.81 13.34
N GLY A 104 25.85 -41.18 12.34
CA GLY A 104 25.43 -42.04 11.22
C GLY A 104 24.16 -41.60 10.47
N ASP A 105 23.00 -41.92 11.05
CA ASP A 105 21.62 -41.72 10.64
C ASP A 105 20.86 -40.59 11.39
N GLY A 106 21.49 -39.93 12.36
CA GLY A 106 20.89 -38.85 13.16
C GLY A 106 21.86 -37.74 13.57
N VAL A 107 21.32 -36.69 14.18
CA VAL A 107 22.05 -35.49 14.63
C VAL A 107 21.72 -35.12 16.07
N MET A 108 22.71 -34.60 16.79
CA MET A 108 22.53 -33.94 18.08
C MET A 108 22.93 -32.47 17.95
N ALA A 109 22.02 -31.58 18.36
CA ALA A 109 22.23 -30.14 18.36
C ALA A 109 22.01 -29.53 19.75
N LEU A 110 22.76 -28.46 20.02
CA LEU A 110 22.66 -27.64 21.22
C LEU A 110 22.22 -26.22 20.84
N PHE A 111 21.25 -25.69 21.58
CA PHE A 111 20.77 -24.31 21.46
C PHE A 111 21.04 -23.59 22.78
N GLY A 112 21.54 -22.35 22.73
CA GLY A 112 22.03 -21.62 23.92
C GLY A 112 23.46 -21.99 24.36
N ALA A 113 24.22 -22.68 23.49
CA ALA A 113 25.64 -22.96 23.67
C ALA A 113 26.38 -22.93 22.31
N PRO A 114 27.66 -22.51 22.26
CA PRO A 114 28.51 -22.06 23.38
C PRO A 114 28.11 -20.67 23.92
N ILE A 115 27.23 -19.95 23.23
CA ILE A 115 26.71 -18.64 23.63
C ILE A 115 25.29 -18.78 24.16
N ALA A 116 25.06 -18.31 25.39
CA ALA A 116 23.73 -18.33 26.00
C ALA A 116 22.76 -17.42 25.23
N THR A 117 21.55 -17.91 24.96
CA THR A 117 20.46 -17.15 24.34
C THR A 117 19.16 -17.43 25.09
N GLU A 118 18.36 -16.40 25.33
CA GLU A 118 17.11 -16.52 26.11
C GLU A 118 16.03 -17.34 25.38
N ASP A 119 16.08 -17.40 24.05
CA ASP A 119 15.10 -18.06 23.19
C ASP A 119 15.51 -19.47 22.75
N HIS A 120 16.52 -20.08 23.39
CA HIS A 120 17.11 -21.36 22.98
C HIS A 120 16.08 -22.51 22.81
N ALA A 121 15.02 -22.55 23.62
CA ALA A 121 13.98 -23.58 23.54
C ALA A 121 13.05 -23.39 22.33
N VAL A 122 12.72 -22.13 22.01
CA VAL A 122 11.89 -21.77 20.86
C VAL A 122 12.63 -22.05 19.56
N GLN A 123 13.93 -21.73 19.50
CA GLN A 123 14.77 -21.99 18.33
C GLN A 123 14.92 -23.49 18.06
N ALA A 124 15.11 -24.32 19.10
CA ALA A 124 15.12 -25.76 18.96
C ALA A 124 13.78 -26.31 18.40
N CYS A 125 12.64 -25.79 18.87
CA CYS A 125 11.33 -26.18 18.34
C CYS A 125 11.15 -25.77 16.87
N ARG A 126 11.64 -24.59 16.47
CA ARG A 126 11.62 -24.13 15.07
C ARG A 126 12.50 -25.01 14.17
N ALA A 127 13.71 -25.32 14.62
CA ALA A 127 14.60 -26.24 13.92
C ALA A 127 13.94 -27.60 13.69
N ALA A 128 13.31 -28.18 14.73
CA ALA A 128 12.60 -29.45 14.60
C ALA A 128 11.43 -29.39 13.61
N MET A 129 10.69 -28.28 13.58
CA MET A 129 9.60 -28.06 12.62
C MET A 129 10.13 -27.92 11.19
N ALA A 130 11.23 -27.20 11.00
CA ALA A 130 11.90 -27.05 9.72
C ALA A 130 12.46 -28.39 9.20
N MET A 131 13.05 -29.21 10.08
CA MET A 131 13.48 -30.57 9.75
C MET A 131 12.30 -31.41 9.24
N ARG A 132 11.19 -31.43 9.98
CA ARG A 132 9.98 -32.18 9.59
C ARG A 132 9.41 -31.71 8.24
N ALA A 133 9.42 -30.41 7.98
CA ALA A 133 8.97 -29.84 6.70
C ALA A 133 9.93 -30.19 5.55
N GLY A 134 11.24 -30.09 5.77
CA GLY A 134 12.27 -30.43 4.79
C GLY A 134 12.24 -31.90 4.38
N ILE A 135 12.05 -32.82 5.33
CA ILE A 135 11.90 -34.26 5.04
C ILE A 135 10.61 -34.53 4.25
N ARG A 136 9.49 -33.86 4.57
CA ARG A 136 8.25 -33.97 3.76
C ARG A 136 8.42 -33.49 2.32
N GLU A 137 9.24 -32.46 2.09
CA GLU A 137 9.57 -31.99 0.75
C GLU A 137 10.51 -32.97 0.03
N LEU A 138 11.51 -33.51 0.74
CA LEU A 138 12.44 -34.51 0.20
C LEU A 138 11.69 -35.78 -0.23
N ASN A 139 10.75 -36.27 0.57
CA ASN A 139 9.87 -37.41 0.25
C ASN A 139 8.87 -37.11 -0.89
N ARG A 140 8.57 -35.83 -1.19
CA ARG A 140 7.77 -35.49 -2.38
C ARG A 140 8.60 -35.54 -3.66
N ARG A 141 9.91 -35.28 -3.56
CA ARG A 141 10.84 -35.25 -4.69
C ARG A 141 11.48 -36.61 -4.99
N ARG A 142 11.59 -37.48 -3.99
CA ARG A 142 12.07 -38.87 -4.10
C ARG A 142 10.91 -39.84 -3.85
N ILE A 143 10.88 -40.98 -4.53
CA ILE A 143 9.85 -42.03 -4.32
C ILE A 143 10.23 -42.87 -3.07
N GLY A 144 10.35 -42.24 -1.90
CA GLY A 144 10.77 -42.91 -0.66
C GLY A 144 10.07 -42.34 0.58
N ASP A 145 9.79 -43.21 1.57
CA ASP A 145 9.04 -42.86 2.78
C ASP A 145 9.97 -42.74 4.00
N ILE A 146 10.79 -41.67 4.03
CA ILE A 146 11.70 -41.39 5.15
C ILE A 146 10.90 -40.76 6.29
N SER A 147 10.96 -41.36 7.49
CA SER A 147 10.32 -40.80 8.68
C SER A 147 11.34 -40.40 9.74
N LEU A 148 11.14 -39.22 10.33
CA LEU A 148 12.05 -38.63 11.30
C LEU A 148 11.46 -38.71 12.71
N ARG A 149 12.28 -38.96 13.72
CA ARG A 149 11.91 -38.84 15.13
C ARG A 149 12.75 -37.73 15.75
N ILE A 150 12.11 -36.83 16.51
CA ILE A 150 12.81 -35.72 17.16
C ILE A 150 12.45 -35.66 18.64
N GLY A 151 13.47 -35.51 19.48
CA GLY A 151 13.35 -35.33 20.93
C GLY A 151 14.05 -34.06 21.39
N ILE A 152 13.36 -33.27 22.21
CA ILE A 152 13.89 -32.00 22.72
C ILE A 152 13.73 -31.94 24.24
N ASN A 153 14.81 -31.56 24.93
CA ASN A 153 14.77 -31.26 26.35
C ASN A 153 15.64 -30.04 26.70
N SER A 154 15.15 -29.23 27.64
CA SER A 154 15.83 -28.04 28.16
C SER A 154 16.30 -28.30 29.59
N GLY A 155 17.50 -27.85 29.91
CA GLY A 155 18.06 -28.01 31.24
C GLY A 155 19.52 -27.58 31.32
N HIS A 156 20.11 -27.76 32.50
CA HIS A 156 21.51 -27.42 32.71
C HIS A 156 22.40 -28.53 32.15
N VAL A 157 23.45 -28.13 31.43
CA VAL A 157 24.55 -29.00 31.01
C VAL A 157 25.87 -28.37 31.46
N VAL A 158 26.88 -29.21 31.71
CA VAL A 158 28.25 -28.74 31.92
C VAL A 158 28.99 -28.90 30.60
N ILE A 159 29.65 -27.83 30.16
CA ILE A 159 30.40 -27.78 28.91
C ILE A 159 31.88 -27.77 29.27
N HIS A 160 32.64 -28.79 28.85
CA HIS A 160 34.10 -28.88 29.06
C HIS A 160 34.81 -29.21 27.74
N SER A 161 36.01 -28.66 27.50
CA SER A 161 36.84 -29.02 26.36
C SER A 161 37.86 -30.09 26.74
N ILE A 162 37.92 -31.21 26.03
CA ILE A 162 38.95 -32.25 26.22
C ILE A 162 40.02 -32.10 25.14
N GLY A 163 41.24 -31.70 25.54
CA GLY A 163 42.45 -31.72 24.70
C GLY A 163 42.83 -30.41 24.00
N SER A 164 44.12 -30.27 23.65
CA SER A 164 44.71 -29.11 22.94
C SER A 164 44.47 -29.09 21.42
N ASN A 165 43.61 -29.98 20.93
CA ASN A 165 43.07 -29.95 19.58
C ASN A 165 41.59 -29.56 19.69
N LEU A 166 41.12 -28.61 18.89
CA LEU A 166 39.71 -28.19 18.83
C LEU A 166 38.74 -29.27 18.30
N MET A 167 39.07 -30.56 18.40
CA MET A 167 38.02 -31.58 18.48
C MET A 167 37.31 -31.40 19.82
N MET A 168 36.33 -30.50 19.84
CA MET A 168 35.41 -30.35 20.95
C MET A 168 34.52 -31.59 20.99
N ASN A 169 35.03 -32.68 21.56
CA ASN A 169 34.20 -33.78 22.01
C ASN A 169 33.45 -33.28 23.24
N TYR A 170 32.26 -32.72 23.03
CA TYR A 170 31.37 -32.32 24.12
C TYR A 170 30.76 -33.58 24.73
N ASP A 171 31.39 -34.10 25.78
CA ASP A 171 30.71 -34.99 26.70
C ASP A 171 29.72 -34.14 27.52
N ALA A 172 28.56 -33.89 26.94
CA ALA A 172 27.44 -33.30 27.65
C ALA A 172 26.87 -34.38 28.60
N VAL A 173 27.59 -34.64 29.69
CA VAL A 173 27.16 -35.57 30.73
C VAL A 173 26.12 -34.87 31.59
N GLY A 174 24.87 -35.34 31.52
CA GLY A 174 23.82 -34.82 32.37
C GLY A 174 22.45 -35.39 32.07
N LYS A 175 21.59 -35.40 33.10
CA LYS A 175 20.15 -35.77 33.01
C LYS A 175 19.46 -35.11 31.80
N THR A 176 19.87 -33.88 31.44
CA THR A 176 19.31 -33.09 30.34
C THR A 176 19.47 -33.74 28.95
N VAL A 177 20.65 -34.28 28.64
CA VAL A 177 20.94 -34.88 27.32
C VAL A 177 20.28 -36.23 27.18
N HIS A 178 20.35 -37.05 28.25
CA HIS A 178 19.68 -38.34 28.28
C HIS A 178 18.16 -38.19 28.12
N LEU A 179 17.55 -37.17 28.74
CA LEU A 179 16.12 -36.90 28.56
C LEU A 179 15.76 -36.50 27.12
N ALA A 180 16.57 -35.70 26.42
CA ALA A 180 16.31 -35.35 25.02
C ALA A 180 16.37 -36.58 24.11
N ALA A 181 17.37 -37.45 24.29
CA ALA A 181 17.48 -38.70 23.55
C ALA A 181 16.30 -39.64 23.83
N ARG A 182 15.85 -39.75 25.09
CA ARG A 182 14.66 -40.55 25.44
C ARG A 182 13.36 -39.98 24.86
N MET A 183 13.25 -38.65 24.72
CA MET A 183 12.11 -38.06 24.02
C MET A 183 12.12 -38.43 22.53
N GLU A 184 13.28 -38.50 21.89
CA GLU A 184 13.41 -38.92 20.49
C GLU A 184 12.97 -40.38 20.32
N GLU A 185 13.46 -41.28 21.18
CA GLU A 185 13.07 -42.70 21.16
C GLU A 185 11.56 -42.90 21.33
N LEU A 186 10.89 -42.04 22.11
CA LEU A 186 9.45 -42.05 22.34
C LEU A 186 8.64 -41.38 21.22
N ALA A 187 9.28 -40.63 20.32
CA ALA A 187 8.56 -39.88 19.30
C ALA A 187 7.90 -40.83 18.27
N PRO A 188 6.62 -40.58 17.90
CA PRO A 188 5.98 -41.30 16.81
C PRO A 188 6.68 -40.97 15.48
N ALA A 189 6.35 -41.70 14.40
CA ALA A 189 6.92 -41.39 13.08
C ALA A 189 6.57 -39.96 12.65
N ASN A 190 7.57 -39.16 12.30
CA ASN A 190 7.45 -37.71 12.04
C ASN A 190 6.99 -36.89 13.26
N GLY A 191 7.06 -37.48 14.45
CA GLY A 191 6.73 -36.88 15.73
C GLY A 191 7.89 -36.08 16.31
N ILE A 192 7.54 -35.08 17.11
CA ILE A 192 8.49 -34.22 17.82
C ILE A 192 8.06 -34.19 19.28
N MET A 193 8.84 -34.81 20.17
CA MET A 193 8.53 -34.91 21.58
C MET A 193 9.36 -33.93 22.41
N LEU A 194 8.70 -33.27 23.36
CA LEU A 194 9.27 -32.28 24.26
C LEU A 194 9.03 -32.73 25.71
N THR A 195 9.94 -32.39 26.61
CA THR A 195 9.65 -32.44 28.05
C THR A 195 8.88 -31.20 28.52
N ALA A 196 8.28 -31.27 29.71
CA ALA A 196 7.69 -30.11 30.38
C ALA A 196 8.64 -28.90 30.51
N ALA A 197 9.95 -29.14 30.68
CA ALA A 197 10.94 -28.08 30.80
C ALA A 197 11.07 -27.27 29.49
N THR A 198 11.11 -27.95 28.35
CA THR A 198 11.12 -27.28 27.03
C THR A 198 9.78 -26.64 26.73
N GLN A 199 8.67 -27.34 27.02
CA GLN A 199 7.34 -26.79 26.79
C GLN A 199 7.11 -25.49 27.56
N LYS A 200 7.56 -25.41 28.81
CA LYS A 200 7.42 -24.21 29.66
C LYS A 200 8.21 -23.03 29.11
N LEU A 201 9.43 -23.25 28.62
CA LEU A 201 10.28 -22.21 28.05
C LEU A 201 9.85 -21.77 26.65
N ALA A 202 9.22 -22.66 25.89
CA ALA A 202 8.66 -22.35 24.58
C ALA A 202 7.16 -21.94 24.63
N LYS A 203 6.58 -21.88 25.84
CA LYS A 203 5.16 -21.60 26.07
C LYS A 203 4.79 -20.25 25.45
N GLY A 204 3.72 -20.23 24.67
CA GLY A 204 3.27 -19.04 23.93
C GLY A 204 3.80 -18.94 22.50
N PHE A 205 4.82 -19.72 22.12
CA PHE A 205 5.36 -19.78 20.75
C PHE A 205 5.05 -21.09 20.03
N ILE A 206 4.62 -22.12 20.75
CA ILE A 206 4.35 -23.45 20.22
C ILE A 206 2.92 -23.92 20.50
N VAL A 207 2.43 -24.84 19.66
CA VAL A 207 1.25 -25.66 19.91
C VAL A 207 1.75 -27.05 20.27
N ALA A 208 1.53 -27.46 21.52
CA ALA A 208 1.97 -28.75 22.02
C ALA A 208 0.85 -29.45 22.80
N GLU A 209 0.65 -30.74 22.53
CA GLU A 209 -0.35 -31.58 23.18
C GLU A 209 0.30 -32.40 24.29
N SER A 210 -0.31 -32.47 25.48
CA SER A 210 0.19 -33.37 26.53
C SER A 210 -0.07 -34.82 26.11
N ARG A 211 0.97 -35.65 26.19
CA ARG A 211 0.91 -37.11 25.99
C ARG A 211 0.96 -37.85 27.34
N GLY A 212 0.79 -37.13 28.45
CA GLY A 212 0.80 -37.66 29.80
C GLY A 212 2.20 -37.89 30.38
N THR A 213 2.27 -38.53 31.54
CA THR A 213 3.53 -38.86 32.22
C THR A 213 4.07 -40.21 31.75
N VAL A 214 5.32 -40.23 31.31
CA VAL A 214 6.04 -41.43 30.84
C VAL A 214 7.15 -41.81 31.81
N VAL A 215 7.30 -43.11 32.09
CA VAL A 215 8.41 -43.65 32.88
C VAL A 215 9.55 -44.03 31.94
N LEU A 216 10.69 -43.36 32.10
CA LEU A 216 11.86 -43.57 31.23
C LEU A 216 12.90 -44.44 31.92
N LYS A 217 13.47 -45.39 31.18
CA LYS A 217 14.53 -46.28 31.68
C LYS A 217 15.73 -45.44 32.16
N GLY A 218 16.06 -45.56 33.45
CA GLY A 218 17.17 -44.83 34.09
C GLY A 218 16.80 -43.44 34.64
N VAL A 219 15.52 -43.06 34.64
CA VAL A 219 15.02 -41.84 35.29
C VAL A 219 14.04 -42.26 36.39
N ALA A 220 14.34 -41.91 37.64
CA ALA A 220 13.57 -42.36 38.80
C ALA A 220 12.16 -41.74 38.90
N GLU A 221 11.97 -40.54 38.35
CA GLU A 221 10.70 -39.80 38.38
C GLU A 221 10.00 -39.87 37.02
N PRO A 222 8.67 -40.08 36.97
CA PRO A 222 7.89 -39.94 35.74
C PRO A 222 8.05 -38.53 35.14
N VAL A 223 8.23 -38.46 33.82
CA VAL A 223 8.42 -37.19 33.09
C VAL A 223 7.17 -36.90 32.27
N GLU A 224 6.61 -35.70 32.38
CA GLU A 224 5.52 -35.28 31.51
C GLU A 224 6.04 -34.96 30.10
N ALA A 225 5.45 -35.62 29.11
CA ALA A 225 5.85 -35.54 27.71
C ALA A 225 4.79 -34.81 26.88
N PHE A 226 5.24 -33.99 25.94
CA PHE A 226 4.40 -33.21 25.06
C PHE A 226 4.77 -33.48 23.61
N GLU A 227 3.80 -33.55 22.71
CA GLU A 227 4.07 -33.61 21.28
C GLU A 227 3.91 -32.22 20.66
N LEU A 228 4.94 -31.77 19.94
CA LEU A 228 4.91 -30.50 19.21
C LEU A 228 4.12 -30.63 17.90
N GLY A 229 2.93 -30.04 17.89
CA GLY A 229 2.04 -30.00 16.73
C GLY A 229 2.43 -28.90 15.73
N GLY A 230 2.85 -27.73 16.22
CA GLY A 230 3.21 -26.60 15.34
C GLY A 230 3.79 -25.39 16.05
N MET A 231 4.21 -24.40 15.25
CA MET A 231 4.57 -23.06 15.73
C MET A 231 3.33 -22.18 15.76
N ARG A 232 3.23 -21.27 16.73
CA ARG A 232 2.24 -20.18 16.71
C ARG A 232 2.75 -19.09 15.77
N SER A 233 1.90 -18.60 14.86
CA SER A 233 2.22 -17.45 14.00
C SER A 233 2.36 -16.20 14.87
N THR A 234 3.53 -15.57 14.83
CA THR A 234 3.84 -14.39 15.64
C THR A 234 3.46 -13.11 14.91
N THR A 235 2.57 -12.31 15.50
CA THR A 235 2.11 -11.04 14.94
C THR A 235 3.06 -9.86 15.22
N ARG A 236 2.75 -8.65 14.69
CA ARG A 236 3.56 -7.41 14.86
C ARG A 236 3.81 -7.12 16.33
N TRP A 237 2.81 -7.36 17.18
CA TRP A 237 2.91 -7.13 18.61
C TRP A 237 3.47 -8.31 19.41
N GLN A 238 3.33 -9.55 18.95
CA GLN A 238 3.92 -10.72 19.62
C GLN A 238 5.45 -10.76 19.50
N ALA A 239 5.99 -10.16 18.43
CA ALA A 239 7.41 -9.84 18.33
C ALA A 239 7.82 -8.63 19.21
N ARG A 240 6.89 -7.69 19.47
CA ARG A 240 7.10 -6.57 20.43
C ARG A 240 6.91 -6.99 21.90
N SER A 241 6.43 -8.20 22.21
CA SER A 241 6.00 -8.60 23.56
C SER A 241 6.80 -9.75 24.19
N SER A 242 7.76 -10.33 23.47
CA SER A 242 8.46 -11.56 23.85
C SER A 242 9.32 -11.49 25.14
N GLN A 243 9.27 -10.38 25.88
CA GLN A 243 10.00 -10.15 27.13
C GLN A 243 9.12 -9.72 28.32
N GLY A 244 7.80 -9.99 28.28
CA GLY A 244 6.95 -9.84 29.48
C GLY A 244 6.36 -8.44 29.63
N LEU A 245 5.21 -8.23 29.00
CA LEU A 245 4.39 -7.06 29.27
C LEU A 245 3.65 -7.23 30.60
N ASN A 246 3.57 -6.17 31.40
CA ASN A 246 2.74 -6.15 32.60
C ASN A 246 1.28 -6.47 32.23
N ALA A 247 0.61 -7.29 33.04
CA ALA A 247 -0.76 -7.71 32.79
C ALA A 247 -1.69 -6.50 32.65
N LEU A 248 -2.58 -6.51 31.64
CA LEU A 248 -3.54 -5.44 31.41
C LEU A 248 -4.44 -5.24 32.64
N VAL A 249 -4.68 -3.97 32.98
CA VAL A 249 -5.42 -3.57 34.19
C VAL A 249 -6.63 -2.73 33.80
N GLY A 250 -7.78 -3.00 34.43
CA GLY A 250 -8.96 -2.14 34.32
C GLY A 250 -9.63 -2.08 32.95
N ARG A 251 -9.41 -3.07 32.07
CA ARG A 251 -9.97 -3.11 30.69
C ARG A 251 -10.87 -4.30 30.41
N GLN A 252 -11.47 -4.87 31.45
CA GLN A 252 -12.25 -6.09 31.33
C GLN A 252 -13.52 -5.89 30.48
N ALA A 253 -14.22 -4.76 30.64
CA ALA A 253 -15.43 -4.45 29.90
C ALA A 253 -15.17 -4.30 28.38
N GLU A 254 -14.05 -3.67 28.02
CA GLU A 254 -13.63 -3.51 26.64
C GLU A 254 -13.19 -4.84 26.01
N LEU A 255 -12.50 -5.70 26.77
CA LEU A 255 -12.19 -7.07 26.35
C LEU A 255 -13.46 -7.91 26.15
N ASP A 256 -14.43 -7.82 27.06
CA ASP A 256 -15.70 -8.54 26.95
C ASP A 256 -16.49 -8.10 25.69
N THR A 257 -16.41 -6.80 25.35
CA THR A 257 -16.99 -6.27 24.11
C THR A 257 -16.31 -6.87 22.88
N LEU A 258 -14.97 -6.90 22.84
CA LEU A 258 -14.20 -7.53 21.75
C LEU A 258 -14.53 -9.03 21.61
N ARG A 259 -14.64 -9.76 22.73
CA ARG A 259 -15.01 -11.18 22.74
C ARG A 259 -16.42 -11.41 22.18
N SER A 260 -17.39 -10.60 22.60
CA SER A 260 -18.77 -10.67 22.09
C SER A 260 -18.84 -10.44 20.58
N LEU A 261 -18.04 -9.50 20.06
CA LEU A 261 -17.97 -9.21 18.63
C LEU A 261 -17.30 -10.34 17.85
N LEU A 262 -16.22 -10.90 18.38
CA LEU A 262 -15.54 -12.07 17.79
C LEU A 262 -16.49 -13.27 17.67
N GLN A 263 -17.30 -13.54 18.70
CA GLN A 263 -18.28 -14.63 18.68
C GLN A 263 -19.36 -14.42 17.61
N ARG A 264 -19.83 -13.18 17.44
CA ARG A 264 -20.76 -12.84 16.36
C ARG A 264 -20.13 -13.04 14.99
N ALA A 265 -18.90 -12.58 14.80
CA ALA A 265 -18.15 -12.79 13.56
C ALA A 265 -17.91 -14.29 13.28
N ALA A 266 -17.56 -15.10 14.28
CA ALA A 266 -17.46 -16.56 14.16
C ALA A 266 -18.74 -17.21 13.62
N SER A 267 -19.91 -16.68 13.99
CA SER A 267 -21.22 -17.16 13.53
C SER A 267 -21.61 -16.72 12.10
N GLY A 268 -20.69 -16.08 11.36
CA GLY A 268 -20.95 -15.56 10.01
C GLY A 268 -21.60 -14.18 10.00
N ASN A 269 -21.69 -13.50 11.14
CA ASN A 269 -22.12 -12.11 11.22
C ASN A 269 -20.91 -11.21 11.44
N GLY A 270 -20.16 -10.93 10.35
CA GLY A 270 -18.94 -10.14 10.42
C GLY A 270 -19.13 -8.82 11.16
N GLN A 271 -18.10 -8.41 11.90
CA GLN A 271 -18.15 -7.25 12.77
C GLN A 271 -17.04 -6.26 12.42
N ALA A 272 -17.29 -4.99 12.66
CA ALA A 272 -16.27 -3.94 12.62
C ALA A 272 -16.30 -3.11 13.90
N LEU A 273 -15.13 -2.83 14.45
CA LEU A 273 -14.95 -2.02 15.65
C LEU A 273 -13.83 -1.00 15.47
N ASN A 274 -14.13 0.27 15.74
CA ASN A 274 -13.16 1.34 15.85
C ASN A 274 -12.89 1.66 17.34
N VAL A 275 -11.66 1.41 17.77
CA VAL A 275 -11.17 1.71 19.13
C VAL A 275 -10.56 3.11 19.12
N VAL A 276 -11.26 4.05 19.76
CA VAL A 276 -10.91 5.48 19.77
C VAL A 276 -10.31 5.85 21.12
N GLY A 277 -9.18 6.56 21.13
CA GLY A 277 -8.58 7.05 22.37
C GLY A 277 -7.29 7.83 22.16
N ALA A 278 -6.94 8.69 23.11
CA ALA A 278 -5.70 9.47 23.06
C ALA A 278 -4.43 8.59 23.07
N ALA A 279 -3.28 9.20 22.79
CA ALA A 279 -2.00 8.51 22.85
C ALA A 279 -1.71 8.00 24.29
N GLY A 280 -1.16 6.79 24.40
CA GLY A 280 -0.78 6.19 25.69
C GLY A 280 -1.90 5.50 26.48
N LEU A 281 -3.17 5.60 26.07
CA LEU A 281 -4.32 4.98 26.79
C LEU A 281 -4.42 3.45 26.70
N GLY A 282 -3.53 2.80 25.94
CA GLY A 282 -3.46 1.34 25.84
C GLY A 282 -4.26 0.70 24.69
N LYS A 283 -4.64 1.46 23.64
CA LYS A 283 -5.40 0.92 22.48
C LYS A 283 -4.77 -0.34 21.89
N SER A 284 -3.49 -0.25 21.51
CA SER A 284 -2.74 -1.38 20.95
C SER A 284 -2.53 -2.51 21.96
N ARG A 285 -2.40 -2.19 23.25
CA ARG A 285 -2.26 -3.19 24.32
C ARG A 285 -3.54 -4.00 24.51
N LEU A 286 -4.70 -3.34 24.49
CA LEU A 286 -6.01 -3.99 24.55
C LEU A 286 -6.18 -4.97 23.39
N ILE A 287 -5.90 -4.52 22.16
CA ILE A 287 -6.02 -5.34 20.96
C ILE A 287 -5.05 -6.54 21.02
N HIS A 288 -3.82 -6.32 21.47
CA HIS A 288 -2.87 -7.42 21.63
C HIS A 288 -3.36 -8.49 22.61
N ASP A 289 -3.85 -8.10 23.79
CA ASP A 289 -4.31 -9.08 24.78
C ASP A 289 -5.52 -9.85 24.25
N PHE A 290 -6.42 -9.17 23.55
CA PHE A 290 -7.50 -9.81 22.82
C PHE A 290 -7.00 -10.80 21.74
N ILE A 291 -5.98 -10.44 20.95
CA ILE A 291 -5.37 -11.33 19.96
C ILE A 291 -4.72 -12.55 20.62
N GLY A 292 -4.19 -12.41 21.83
CA GLY A 292 -3.63 -13.52 22.61
C GLY A 292 -4.68 -14.53 23.08
N GLU A 293 -5.92 -14.08 23.28
CA GLU A 293 -7.06 -14.89 23.76
C GLU A 293 -7.91 -15.50 22.63
N ARG A 294 -7.70 -15.08 21.38
CA ARG A 294 -8.49 -15.53 20.25
C ARG A 294 -8.37 -17.06 20.04
N PRO A 295 -9.36 -17.69 19.39
CA PRO A 295 -9.24 -19.09 18.95
C PRO A 295 -8.09 -19.31 17.95
N SER A 296 -7.43 -20.46 18.04
CA SER A 296 -6.21 -20.75 17.25
C SER A 296 -6.42 -20.89 15.74
N ASP A 297 -7.66 -21.18 15.33
CA ASP A 297 -8.12 -21.34 13.94
C ASP A 297 -8.32 -20.01 13.21
N TRP A 298 -8.32 -18.88 13.92
CA TRP A 298 -8.38 -17.55 13.32
C TRP A 298 -7.03 -17.11 12.78
N ILE A 299 -7.02 -16.62 11.54
CA ILE A 299 -5.87 -15.93 10.96
C ILE A 299 -5.95 -14.45 11.35
N VAL A 300 -4.81 -13.91 11.80
CA VAL A 300 -4.69 -12.49 12.14
C VAL A 300 -3.86 -11.78 11.10
N LEU A 301 -4.43 -10.71 10.56
CA LEU A 301 -3.82 -9.84 9.58
C LEU A 301 -3.63 -8.47 10.23
N GLU A 302 -2.40 -8.09 10.60
CA GLU A 302 -2.12 -6.82 11.29
C GLU A 302 -1.32 -5.88 10.38
N THR A 303 -1.80 -4.64 10.25
CA THR A 303 -1.11 -3.54 9.57
C THR A 303 -1.28 -2.24 10.36
N ALA A 304 -0.48 -1.21 10.05
CA ALA A 304 -0.63 0.11 10.66
C ALA A 304 -0.50 1.20 9.59
N CYS A 305 -1.27 2.26 9.76
CA CYS A 305 -1.09 3.50 9.02
C CYS A 305 -0.01 4.33 9.72
N VAL A 306 0.81 5.05 8.96
CA VAL A 306 1.87 5.89 9.52
C VAL A 306 1.82 7.30 8.91
N PRO A 307 2.22 8.35 9.66
CA PRO A 307 2.06 9.74 9.22
C PRO A 307 2.74 10.05 7.88
N GLN A 308 3.88 9.40 7.62
CA GLN A 308 4.69 9.60 6.41
C GLN A 308 3.99 9.07 5.14
N HIS A 309 3.12 8.07 5.29
CA HIS A 309 2.53 7.32 4.18
C HIS A 309 1.05 7.66 3.93
N THR A 310 0.58 8.81 4.40
CA THR A 310 -0.82 9.28 4.23
C THR A 310 -1.23 9.50 2.77
N GLN A 311 -0.27 9.64 1.84
CA GLN A 311 -0.53 9.74 0.40
C GLN A 311 0.25 8.68 -0.39
N SER A 312 0.74 7.64 0.29
CA SER A 312 1.32 6.47 -0.35
C SER A 312 0.19 5.49 -0.66
N SER A 313 -0.29 5.50 -1.90
CA SER A 313 -1.42 4.68 -2.33
C SER A 313 -1.24 3.22 -1.92
N TYR A 314 -2.22 2.67 -1.21
CA TYR A 314 -2.27 1.29 -0.75
C TYR A 314 -1.20 0.91 0.30
N TYR A 315 -0.62 1.86 1.04
CA TYR A 315 0.51 1.55 1.93
C TYR A 315 0.20 0.44 2.97
N PRO A 316 -0.86 0.52 3.80
CA PRO A 316 -1.17 -0.53 4.78
C PRO A 316 -1.44 -1.89 4.12
N ILE A 317 -2.02 -1.89 2.90
CA ILE A 317 -2.26 -3.11 2.13
C ILE A 317 -0.93 -3.68 1.61
N SER A 318 -0.02 -2.83 1.13
CA SER A 318 1.30 -3.27 0.67
C SER A 318 2.11 -3.92 1.79
N ASP A 319 2.04 -3.37 3.02
CA ASP A 319 2.65 -3.95 4.23
C ASP A 319 2.05 -5.33 4.52
N LEU A 320 0.72 -5.43 4.43
CA LEU A 320 0.01 -6.68 4.67
C LEU A 320 0.32 -7.76 3.62
N ILE A 321 0.36 -7.39 2.34
CA ILE A 321 0.76 -8.28 1.23
C ILE A 321 2.18 -8.79 1.49
N ARG A 322 3.15 -7.90 1.74
CA ARG A 322 4.54 -8.30 2.04
C ARG A 322 4.59 -9.32 3.19
N HIS A 323 3.75 -9.15 4.21
CA HIS A 323 3.64 -10.10 5.31
C HIS A 323 3.02 -11.45 4.92
N ILE A 324 1.86 -11.45 4.26
CA ILE A 324 1.13 -12.66 3.86
C ILE A 324 1.99 -13.56 2.96
N PHE A 325 2.72 -12.97 2.02
CA PHE A 325 3.54 -13.71 1.05
C PHE A 325 4.99 -13.92 1.53
N GLY A 326 5.33 -13.46 2.74
CA GLY A 326 6.67 -13.59 3.31
C GLY A 326 7.76 -12.97 2.46
N ILE A 327 7.54 -11.76 1.95
CA ILE A 327 8.42 -11.05 1.03
C ILE A 327 9.52 -10.31 1.80
N ASP A 328 10.78 -10.63 1.51
CA ASP A 328 11.97 -9.99 2.08
C ASP A 328 12.36 -8.72 1.31
N ILE A 329 13.01 -7.80 2.03
CA ILE A 329 13.55 -6.57 1.45
C ILE A 329 14.64 -6.88 0.43
N ASP A 330 15.29 -8.04 0.48
CA ASP A 330 16.31 -8.44 -0.49
C ASP A 330 15.75 -9.38 -1.60
N ASP A 331 14.46 -9.72 -1.59
CA ASP A 331 13.85 -10.53 -2.67
C ASP A 331 13.77 -9.72 -3.98
N THR A 332 14.06 -10.37 -5.11
CA THR A 332 13.94 -9.74 -6.44
C THR A 332 12.46 -9.70 -6.89
N PRO A 333 12.08 -8.76 -7.78
CA PRO A 333 10.72 -8.67 -8.30
C PRO A 333 10.18 -9.99 -8.89
N GLU A 334 11.03 -10.79 -9.53
CA GLU A 334 10.67 -12.08 -10.12
C GLU A 334 10.33 -13.12 -9.04
N ILE A 335 11.12 -13.15 -7.96
CA ILE A 335 10.88 -14.05 -6.81
C ILE A 335 9.55 -13.67 -6.14
N VAL A 336 9.32 -12.38 -5.95
CA VAL A 336 8.10 -11.87 -5.33
C VAL A 336 6.87 -12.20 -6.19
N ALA A 337 6.92 -11.90 -7.49
CA ALA A 337 5.82 -12.21 -8.41
C ALA A 337 5.52 -13.72 -8.46
N LYS A 338 6.56 -14.57 -8.39
CA LYS A 338 6.41 -16.02 -8.30
C LYS A 338 5.71 -16.44 -7.00
N ARG A 339 6.16 -15.96 -5.84
CA ARG A 339 5.53 -16.27 -4.54
C ARG A 339 4.06 -15.84 -4.49
N ILE A 340 3.76 -14.64 -4.99
CA ILE A 340 2.39 -14.14 -5.11
C ILE A 340 1.55 -15.11 -5.94
N ARG A 341 2.02 -15.47 -7.14
CA ARG A 341 1.29 -16.40 -8.03
C ARG A 341 1.06 -17.76 -7.37
N GLU A 342 2.09 -18.37 -6.80
CA GLU A 342 1.99 -19.69 -6.17
C GLU A 342 0.99 -19.68 -5.01
N HIS A 343 1.02 -18.64 -4.17
CA HIS A 343 0.10 -18.52 -3.05
C HIS A 343 -1.34 -18.26 -3.50
N LEU A 344 -1.57 -17.36 -4.47
CA LEU A 344 -2.91 -17.11 -5.02
C LEU A 344 -3.53 -18.38 -5.60
N VAL A 345 -2.77 -19.12 -6.44
CA VAL A 345 -3.23 -20.40 -7.01
C VAL A 345 -3.49 -21.44 -5.92
N SER A 346 -2.68 -21.44 -4.86
CA SER A 346 -2.89 -22.34 -3.71
C SER A 346 -4.17 -22.04 -2.94
N LEU A 347 -4.65 -20.78 -2.96
CA LEU A 347 -5.93 -20.35 -2.37
C LEU A 347 -7.11 -20.72 -3.27
N ASP A 348 -7.02 -20.35 -4.55
CA ASP A 348 -7.96 -20.75 -5.58
C ASP A 348 -7.34 -20.49 -6.97
N PRO A 349 -7.40 -21.44 -7.93
CA PRO A 349 -6.85 -21.27 -9.26
C PRO A 349 -7.37 -20.03 -10.02
N THR A 350 -8.61 -19.60 -9.75
CA THR A 350 -9.22 -18.42 -10.40
C THR A 350 -8.55 -17.11 -10.00
N LEU A 351 -7.81 -17.07 -8.88
CA LEU A 351 -7.09 -15.89 -8.41
C LEU A 351 -5.81 -15.61 -9.23
N ALA A 352 -5.38 -16.53 -10.09
CA ALA A 352 -4.20 -16.33 -10.94
C ALA A 352 -4.28 -15.06 -11.81
N ARG A 353 -5.48 -14.65 -12.21
CA ARG A 353 -5.72 -13.41 -12.99
C ARG A 353 -5.39 -12.13 -12.23
N TYR A 354 -5.30 -12.17 -10.90
CA TYR A 354 -5.04 -11.00 -10.06
C TYR A 354 -3.56 -10.77 -9.73
N VAL A 355 -2.65 -11.61 -10.24
CA VAL A 355 -1.20 -11.49 -9.97
C VAL A 355 -0.68 -10.10 -10.32
N SER A 356 -1.00 -9.59 -11.50
CA SER A 356 -0.53 -8.28 -11.96
C SER A 356 -1.07 -7.13 -11.11
N ALA A 357 -2.33 -7.22 -10.65
CA ALA A 357 -2.93 -6.23 -9.76
C ALA A 357 -2.24 -6.21 -8.39
N ILE A 358 -1.99 -7.36 -7.78
CA ILE A 358 -1.31 -7.46 -6.46
C ILE A 358 0.16 -7.03 -6.57
N CYS A 359 0.88 -7.45 -7.62
CA CYS A 359 2.24 -6.98 -7.89
C CYS A 359 2.28 -5.46 -8.09
N SER A 360 1.25 -4.87 -8.73
CA SER A 360 1.19 -3.43 -8.94
C SER A 360 1.11 -2.65 -7.63
N VAL A 361 0.46 -3.18 -6.58
CA VAL A 361 0.43 -2.59 -5.23
C VAL A 361 1.83 -2.51 -4.62
N LEU A 362 2.71 -3.45 -4.96
CA LEU A 362 4.10 -3.52 -4.47
C LEU A 362 5.12 -2.80 -5.37
N ASP A 363 4.68 -2.11 -6.42
CA ASP A 363 5.55 -1.51 -7.44
C ASP A 363 6.36 -2.52 -8.26
N ILE A 364 5.88 -3.76 -8.36
CA ILE A 364 6.52 -4.81 -9.15
C ILE A 364 5.94 -4.83 -10.56
N ASN A 365 6.79 -4.56 -11.54
CA ASN A 365 6.41 -4.59 -12.95
C ASN A 365 6.36 -6.04 -13.45
N VAL A 366 5.16 -6.54 -13.74
CA VAL A 366 4.96 -7.85 -14.36
C VAL A 366 4.89 -7.67 -15.88
N ALA A 367 5.55 -8.57 -16.63
CA ALA A 367 5.48 -8.61 -18.08
C ALA A 367 4.12 -9.15 -18.57
N ASP A 368 3.05 -8.42 -18.27
CA ASP A 368 1.67 -8.73 -18.63
C ASP A 368 1.13 -7.63 -19.55
N GLN A 369 0.81 -8.01 -20.79
CA GLN A 369 0.35 -7.05 -21.79
C GLN A 369 -1.11 -6.64 -21.56
N GLU A 370 -1.96 -7.55 -21.06
CA GLU A 370 -3.35 -7.23 -20.73
C GLU A 370 -3.39 -6.18 -19.62
N TRP A 371 -2.60 -6.40 -18.55
CA TRP A 371 -2.45 -5.42 -17.49
C TRP A 371 -1.94 -4.07 -17.99
N LYS A 372 -0.95 -4.06 -18.89
CA LYS A 372 -0.40 -2.81 -19.44
C LYS A 372 -1.45 -2.01 -20.21
N ASN A 373 -2.29 -2.69 -20.97
CA ASN A 373 -3.34 -2.10 -21.81
C ASN A 373 -4.53 -1.54 -21.00
N LEU A 374 -4.70 -1.93 -19.73
CA LEU A 374 -5.75 -1.38 -18.87
C LEU A 374 -5.54 0.12 -18.62
N GLU A 375 -6.62 0.88 -18.70
CA GLU A 375 -6.66 2.29 -18.30
C GLU A 375 -6.49 2.43 -16.77
N PRO A 376 -6.03 3.59 -16.26
CA PRO A 376 -5.77 3.75 -14.82
C PRO A 376 -6.96 3.44 -13.91
N THR A 377 -8.18 3.80 -14.33
CA THR A 377 -9.41 3.49 -13.58
C THR A 377 -9.72 1.98 -13.57
N GLU A 378 -9.43 1.26 -14.65
CA GLU A 378 -9.55 -0.20 -14.71
C GLU A 378 -8.51 -0.88 -13.82
N LYS A 379 -7.25 -0.41 -13.85
CA LYS A 379 -6.19 -0.90 -12.96
C LYS A 379 -6.58 -0.74 -11.51
N ARG A 380 -7.11 0.43 -11.13
CA ARG A 380 -7.62 0.70 -9.79
C ARG A 380 -8.72 -0.27 -9.40
N GLN A 381 -9.71 -0.46 -10.26
CA GLN A 381 -10.82 -1.38 -10.02
C GLN A 381 -10.33 -2.84 -9.88
N ALA A 382 -9.42 -3.28 -10.75
CA ALA A 382 -8.80 -4.60 -10.69
C ALA A 382 -7.97 -4.80 -9.40
N ILE A 383 -7.32 -3.76 -8.87
CA ILE A 383 -6.62 -3.80 -7.57
C ILE A 383 -7.62 -3.98 -6.43
N ILE A 384 -8.69 -3.17 -6.39
CA ILE A 384 -9.74 -3.28 -5.37
C ILE A 384 -10.38 -4.67 -5.41
N GLU A 385 -10.70 -5.18 -6.60
CA GLU A 385 -11.25 -6.53 -6.79
C GLU A 385 -10.27 -7.60 -6.37
N ALA A 386 -8.99 -7.50 -6.72
CA ALA A 386 -7.95 -8.45 -6.34
C ALA A 386 -7.82 -8.56 -4.82
N ILE A 387 -7.76 -7.42 -4.12
CA ILE A 387 -7.62 -7.37 -2.66
C ILE A 387 -8.88 -7.91 -1.99
N THR A 388 -10.06 -7.51 -2.49
CA THR A 388 -11.36 -7.99 -1.97
C THR A 388 -11.48 -9.50 -2.17
N ALA A 389 -11.15 -10.01 -3.36
CA ALA A 389 -11.16 -11.44 -3.66
C ALA A 389 -10.20 -12.20 -2.75
N LEU A 390 -8.96 -11.71 -2.56
CA LEU A 390 -7.99 -12.33 -1.67
C LEU A 390 -8.55 -12.50 -0.24
N ILE A 391 -9.17 -11.45 0.31
CA ILE A 391 -9.80 -11.48 1.64
C ILE A 391 -10.95 -12.50 1.68
N LEU A 392 -11.84 -12.48 0.70
CA LEU A 392 -13.01 -13.37 0.65
C LEU A 392 -12.62 -14.85 0.48
N PHE A 393 -11.67 -15.16 -0.39
CA PHE A 393 -11.20 -16.53 -0.58
C PHE A 393 -10.44 -17.04 0.65
N GLN A 394 -9.68 -16.18 1.33
CA GLN A 394 -9.03 -16.52 2.59
C GLN A 394 -10.05 -16.78 3.71
N GLU A 395 -11.08 -15.94 3.83
CA GLU A 395 -12.16 -16.08 4.81
C GLU A 395 -12.88 -17.42 4.69
N ARG A 396 -13.13 -17.90 3.45
CA ARG A 396 -13.82 -19.18 3.22
C ARG A 396 -13.08 -20.37 3.82
N ARG A 397 -11.74 -20.31 3.84
CA ARG A 397 -10.90 -21.35 4.44
C ARG A 397 -10.86 -21.24 5.95
N THR A 398 -10.67 -20.03 6.46
CA THR A 398 -10.44 -19.75 7.88
C THR A 398 -10.96 -18.36 8.24
N PRO A 399 -11.63 -18.19 9.39
CA PRO A 399 -12.03 -16.86 9.89
C PRO A 399 -10.86 -15.88 9.99
N LEU A 400 -11.12 -14.60 9.75
CA LEU A 400 -10.11 -13.55 9.71
C LEU A 400 -10.34 -12.49 10.78
N LEU A 401 -9.30 -12.19 11.55
CA LEU A 401 -9.19 -10.99 12.37
C LEU A 401 -8.26 -10.00 11.67
N ILE A 402 -8.81 -8.92 11.14
CA ILE A 402 -8.04 -7.88 10.45
C ILE A 402 -7.88 -6.71 11.42
N VAL A 403 -6.64 -6.31 11.67
CA VAL A 403 -6.30 -5.20 12.57
C VAL A 403 -5.59 -4.11 11.79
N VAL A 404 -6.18 -2.91 11.77
CA VAL A 404 -5.59 -1.74 11.13
C VAL A 404 -5.35 -0.67 12.19
N GLU A 405 -4.09 -0.49 12.58
CA GLU A 405 -3.74 0.53 13.56
C GLU A 405 -3.66 1.93 12.94
N ASP A 406 -4.01 2.94 13.76
CA ASP A 406 -3.83 4.36 13.50
C ASP A 406 -4.49 4.88 12.21
N VAL A 407 -5.74 4.46 11.94
CA VAL A 407 -6.50 4.79 10.72
C VAL A 407 -6.76 6.27 10.47
N HIS A 408 -6.39 7.15 11.40
CA HIS A 408 -6.37 8.60 11.17
C HIS A 408 -5.28 9.02 10.17
N TRP A 409 -4.29 8.16 9.91
CA TRP A 409 -3.26 8.34 8.87
C TRP A 409 -3.46 7.46 7.63
N ILE A 410 -4.65 6.89 7.45
CA ILE A 410 -4.93 6.02 6.31
C ILE A 410 -4.88 6.78 4.98
N ASP A 411 -4.29 6.16 3.94
CA ASP A 411 -4.30 6.68 2.57
C ASP A 411 -5.69 6.56 1.92
N SER A 412 -5.92 7.34 0.86
CA SER A 412 -7.27 7.45 0.28
C SER A 412 -7.75 6.15 -0.36
N GLU A 413 -6.86 5.38 -0.99
CA GLU A 413 -7.21 4.15 -1.68
C GLU A 413 -7.45 2.98 -0.70
N THR A 414 -6.63 2.86 0.35
CA THR A 414 -6.90 1.88 1.42
C THR A 414 -8.20 2.18 2.15
N ARG A 415 -8.54 3.46 2.36
CA ARG A 415 -9.84 3.85 2.97
C ARG A 415 -11.02 3.33 2.15
N ILE A 416 -10.93 3.40 0.82
CA ILE A 416 -11.98 2.90 -0.08
C ILE A 416 -12.11 1.38 0.04
N ILE A 417 -11.00 0.64 0.07
CA ILE A 417 -11.03 -0.81 0.26
C ILE A 417 -11.66 -1.18 1.62
N LEU A 418 -11.32 -0.46 2.69
CA LEU A 418 -11.93 -0.70 4.01
C LEU A 418 -13.43 -0.42 3.99
N HIS A 419 -13.87 0.68 3.38
CA HIS A 419 -15.30 1.00 3.26
C HIS A 419 -16.05 -0.07 2.45
N ASN A 420 -15.48 -0.52 1.33
CA ASN A 420 -16.05 -1.62 0.55
C ASN A 420 -16.14 -2.90 1.38
N LEU A 421 -15.10 -3.23 2.15
CA LEU A 421 -15.11 -4.39 3.03
C LEU A 421 -16.19 -4.29 4.11
N LEU A 422 -16.37 -3.12 4.74
CA LEU A 422 -17.42 -2.88 5.75
C LEU A 422 -18.81 -3.26 5.22
N SER A 423 -19.13 -2.83 4.00
CA SER A 423 -20.42 -3.14 3.35
C SER A 423 -20.65 -4.64 3.08
N LEU A 424 -19.57 -5.43 3.03
CA LEU A 424 -19.60 -6.86 2.74
C LEU A 424 -19.55 -7.75 3.98
N LEU A 425 -19.31 -7.20 5.18
CA LEU A 425 -19.07 -8.00 6.39
C LEU A 425 -20.24 -8.92 6.77
N ARG A 426 -21.48 -8.53 6.42
CA ARG A 426 -22.67 -9.34 6.69
C ARG A 426 -22.60 -10.66 5.93
N GLY A 427 -22.58 -11.78 6.65
CA GLY A 427 -22.43 -13.11 6.06
C GLY A 427 -21.00 -13.65 6.03
N LEU A 428 -19.99 -12.85 6.44
CA LEU A 428 -18.59 -13.24 6.46
C LEU A 428 -18.09 -13.53 7.89
N ARG A 429 -17.13 -14.45 8.04
CA ARG A 429 -16.43 -14.70 9.31
C ARG A 429 -15.21 -13.80 9.47
N ILE A 430 -15.45 -12.50 9.37
CA ILE A 430 -14.42 -11.46 9.48
C ILE A 430 -14.72 -10.58 10.69
N PHE A 431 -13.70 -10.33 11.51
CA PHE A 431 -13.71 -9.27 12.51
C PHE A 431 -12.67 -8.22 12.13
N LEU A 432 -13.12 -7.01 11.78
CA LEU A 432 -12.25 -5.87 11.50
C LEU A 432 -12.12 -5.00 12.75
N VAL A 433 -10.90 -4.82 13.24
CA VAL A 433 -10.60 -3.95 14.39
C VAL A 433 -9.68 -2.82 13.91
N MET A 434 -10.09 -1.59 14.15
CA MET A 434 -9.35 -0.39 13.78
C MET A 434 -9.01 0.42 15.03
N THR A 435 -7.88 1.13 15.02
CA THR A 435 -7.57 2.10 16.07
C THR A 435 -7.46 3.50 15.53
N GLN A 436 -7.95 4.47 16.32
CA GLN A 436 -7.93 5.87 15.93
C GLN A 436 -7.70 6.78 17.11
N ARG A 437 -7.14 7.97 16.85
CA ARG A 437 -7.16 9.07 17.80
C ARG A 437 -8.48 9.84 17.71
N PRO A 438 -8.90 10.57 18.77
CA PRO A 438 -10.17 11.29 18.81
C PRO A 438 -10.37 12.29 17.67
N GLU A 439 -9.27 12.88 17.17
CA GLU A 439 -9.25 13.85 16.06
C GLU A 439 -9.50 13.26 14.67
N GLY A 440 -9.46 11.93 14.52
CA GLY A 440 -9.76 11.30 13.23
C GLY A 440 -11.27 11.28 12.92
N ASN A 441 -11.62 11.16 11.65
CA ASN A 441 -13.00 11.27 11.17
C ASN A 441 -13.49 10.01 10.43
N LEU A 442 -13.08 8.80 10.85
CA LEU A 442 -13.63 7.57 10.28
C LEU A 442 -15.02 7.33 10.89
N ALA A 443 -16.05 7.64 10.11
CA ALA A 443 -17.44 7.43 10.47
C ALA A 443 -18.11 6.55 9.40
N ASP A 444 -18.73 5.46 9.83
CA ASP A 444 -19.48 4.53 8.98
C ASP A 444 -20.62 3.91 9.82
N PRO A 445 -21.85 3.79 9.29
CA PRO A 445 -22.98 3.21 10.01
C PRO A 445 -22.76 1.76 10.48
N ASP A 446 -21.99 0.96 9.73
CA ASP A 446 -21.70 -0.44 10.08
C ASP A 446 -20.46 -0.57 10.99
N LEU A 447 -19.85 0.55 11.39
CA LEU A 447 -18.67 0.60 12.26
C LEU A 447 -19.03 0.94 13.71
N LEU A 448 -18.91 -0.04 14.60
CA LEU A 448 -19.09 0.20 16.04
C LEU A 448 -17.93 1.03 16.60
N ARG A 449 -18.22 1.94 17.53
CA ARG A 449 -17.22 2.78 18.19
C ARG A 449 -17.06 2.39 19.66
N LEU A 450 -15.83 2.12 20.07
CA LEU A 450 -15.46 1.90 21.47
C LEU A 450 -14.47 2.97 21.90
N GLU A 451 -14.87 3.79 22.86
CA GLU A 451 -14.03 4.87 23.39
C GLU A 451 -13.25 4.39 24.61
N LEU A 452 -11.92 4.51 24.55
CA LEU A 452 -11.05 4.24 25.69
C LEU A 452 -10.85 5.51 26.50
N SER A 453 -11.39 5.49 27.72
CA SER A 453 -11.14 6.52 28.74
C SER A 453 -9.79 6.31 29.43
N ALA A 454 -9.33 7.30 30.19
CA ALA A 454 -8.27 7.10 31.17
C ALA A 454 -8.66 6.00 32.20
N LEU A 455 -7.67 5.33 32.78
CA LEU A 455 -7.90 4.35 33.84
C LEU A 455 -8.54 5.02 35.04
N ALA A 456 -9.51 4.33 35.65
CA ALA A 456 -10.02 4.71 36.96
C ALA A 456 -8.89 4.73 38.00
N GLU A 457 -9.09 5.48 39.09
CA GLU A 457 -8.10 5.59 40.16
C GLU A 457 -7.75 4.22 40.75
N THR A 458 -8.75 3.36 40.96
CA THR A 458 -8.56 1.97 41.45
C THR A 458 -7.71 1.12 40.51
N ALA A 459 -7.94 1.22 39.20
CA ALA A 459 -7.15 0.53 38.17
C ALA A 459 -5.73 1.11 38.07
N SER A 460 -5.57 2.42 38.27
CA SER A 460 -4.25 3.06 38.30
C SER A 460 -3.43 2.60 39.50
N GLN A 461 -4.06 2.47 40.67
CA GLN A 461 -3.44 1.93 41.88
C GLN A 461 -3.08 0.45 41.70
N GLU A 462 -3.96 -0.37 41.13
CA GLU A 462 -3.68 -1.78 40.83
C GLU A 462 -2.50 -1.92 39.85
N MET A 463 -2.40 -1.05 38.85
CA MET A 463 -1.24 -1.03 37.95
C MET A 463 0.04 -0.67 38.70
N LEU A 464 -0.01 0.30 39.62
CA LEU A 464 1.13 0.63 40.48
C LEU A 464 1.49 -0.50 41.43
N ASP A 465 0.53 -1.22 42.01
CA ASP A 465 0.82 -2.39 42.86
C ASP A 465 1.70 -3.40 42.14
N ARG A 466 1.43 -3.65 40.86
CA ARG A 466 2.23 -4.55 40.02
C ARG A 466 3.60 -3.96 39.64
N LEU A 467 3.68 -2.66 39.38
CA LEU A 467 4.90 -1.99 38.93
C LEU A 467 5.90 -1.73 40.07
N ILE A 468 5.44 -1.30 41.24
CA ILE A 468 6.29 -0.89 42.37
C ILE A 468 6.20 -1.79 43.60
N GLY A 469 5.14 -2.58 43.77
CA GLY A 469 4.95 -3.42 44.96
C GLY A 469 4.30 -2.72 46.15
N GLY A 470 3.75 -3.48 47.10
CA GLY A 470 2.86 -3.03 48.17
C GLY A 470 3.50 -2.42 49.43
N ASP A 471 4.74 -1.93 49.38
CA ASP A 471 5.41 -1.38 50.56
C ASP A 471 4.75 -0.05 51.02
N VAL A 472 4.43 0.04 52.32
CA VAL A 472 3.74 1.22 52.91
C VAL A 472 4.54 2.51 52.74
N THR A 473 5.87 2.43 52.65
CA THR A 473 6.74 3.59 52.46
C THR A 473 6.52 4.28 51.11
N LEU A 474 5.94 3.56 50.13
CA LEU A 474 5.70 4.07 48.78
C LEU A 474 4.39 4.87 48.64
N GLN A 475 3.50 4.88 49.65
CA GLN A 475 2.16 5.46 49.53
C GLN A 475 2.16 6.93 49.12
N SER A 476 3.03 7.75 49.72
CA SER A 476 3.16 9.17 49.36
C SER A 476 3.61 9.39 47.90
N ILE A 477 4.43 8.48 47.37
CA ILE A 477 4.87 8.54 45.96
C ILE A 477 3.78 8.00 45.02
N ARG A 478 3.05 6.96 45.42
CA ARG A 478 1.88 6.43 44.68
C ARG A 478 0.86 7.52 44.39
N ASP A 479 0.43 8.23 45.43
CA ASP A 479 -0.61 9.26 45.29
C ASP A 479 -0.15 10.38 44.35
N ARG A 480 1.13 10.77 44.44
CA ARG A 480 1.72 11.77 43.54
C ARG A 480 1.83 11.28 42.10
N ILE A 481 2.18 10.00 41.88
CA ILE A 481 2.24 9.39 40.55
C ILE A 481 0.84 9.33 39.93
N VAL A 482 -0.17 8.85 40.66
CA VAL A 482 -1.57 8.78 40.17
C VAL A 482 -2.10 10.17 39.84
N ALA A 483 -1.92 11.14 40.74
CA ALA A 483 -2.35 12.52 40.52
C ALA A 483 -1.72 13.16 39.27
N LYS A 484 -0.46 12.81 38.96
CA LYS A 484 0.24 13.30 37.77
C LYS A 484 -0.11 12.55 36.50
N ALA A 485 -0.22 11.23 36.57
CA ALA A 485 -0.51 10.41 35.42
C ALA A 485 -1.96 10.54 34.93
N GLN A 486 -2.88 10.96 35.80
CA GLN A 486 -4.30 11.16 35.49
C GLN A 486 -4.91 9.95 34.75
N GLY A 487 -4.55 8.75 35.18
CA GLY A 487 -5.03 7.49 34.61
C GLY A 487 -4.45 7.12 33.24
N ASN A 488 -3.39 7.79 32.75
CA ASN A 488 -2.69 7.38 31.54
C ASN A 488 -1.72 6.21 31.84
N PRO A 489 -1.98 4.97 31.35
CA PRO A 489 -1.16 3.80 31.64
C PRO A 489 0.31 3.96 31.25
N LEU A 490 0.57 4.53 30.07
CA LEU A 490 1.93 4.75 29.58
C LEU A 490 2.68 5.72 30.52
N PHE A 491 2.02 6.76 31.00
CA PHE A 491 2.65 7.72 31.89
C PHE A 491 2.94 7.12 33.28
N LEU A 492 2.06 6.24 33.78
CA LEU A 492 2.30 5.48 35.02
C LEU A 492 3.57 4.62 34.90
N GLU A 493 3.69 3.84 33.82
CA GLU A 493 4.84 2.95 33.57
C GLU A 493 6.14 3.75 33.48
N GLU A 494 6.16 4.81 32.66
CA GLU A 494 7.36 5.64 32.46
C GLU A 494 7.78 6.40 33.73
N LEU A 495 6.84 6.88 34.54
CA LEU A 495 7.16 7.53 35.82
C LEU A 495 7.82 6.55 36.78
N VAL A 496 7.29 5.34 36.91
CA VAL A 496 7.90 4.30 37.76
C VAL A 496 9.30 3.94 37.26
N GLN A 497 9.44 3.70 35.96
CA GLN A 497 10.73 3.32 35.38
C GLN A 497 11.78 4.42 35.56
N SER A 498 11.42 5.69 35.35
CA SER A 498 12.34 6.82 35.59
C SER A 498 12.72 6.99 37.06
N LEU A 499 11.80 6.74 38.00
CA LEU A 499 12.10 6.77 39.43
C LEU A 499 13.03 5.62 39.86
N ALA A 500 12.87 4.43 39.26
CA ALA A 500 13.79 3.32 39.45
C ALA A 500 15.20 3.67 38.93
N GLU A 501 15.30 4.22 37.72
CA GLU A 501 16.56 4.61 37.09
C GLU A 501 17.30 5.75 37.84
N THR A 502 16.59 6.67 38.50
CA THR A 502 17.19 7.72 39.34
C THR A 502 17.67 7.21 40.71
N GLY A 503 17.52 5.90 40.95
CA GLY A 503 17.83 5.26 42.22
C GLY A 503 16.95 5.77 43.36
N SER A 504 15.72 6.24 43.06
CA SER A 504 14.71 6.64 44.06
C SER A 504 14.03 5.42 44.69
N PHE A 505 14.10 4.28 44.00
CA PHE A 505 13.68 2.98 44.48
C PHE A 505 14.90 2.06 44.71
N ALA A 506 14.78 1.17 45.69
CA ALA A 506 15.70 0.06 45.94
C ALA A 506 14.94 -1.27 45.89
N GLY A 507 15.55 -2.33 45.37
CA GLY A 507 14.92 -3.64 45.19
C GLY A 507 14.60 -3.94 43.72
N ASP A 508 13.90 -5.05 43.49
CA ASP A 508 13.50 -5.51 42.16
C ASP A 508 12.13 -4.90 41.75
N PRO A 509 11.84 -4.80 40.43
CA PRO A 509 10.52 -4.39 39.94
C PRO A 509 9.38 -5.16 40.63
N GLY A 510 8.32 -4.45 41.04
CA GLY A 510 7.20 -5.05 41.80
C GLY A 510 7.49 -5.32 43.29
N ALA A 511 8.69 -5.01 43.80
CA ALA A 511 9.08 -5.13 45.20
C ALA A 511 9.98 -3.97 45.66
N TYR A 512 9.73 -2.75 45.16
CA TYR A 512 10.53 -1.58 45.47
C TYR A 512 10.32 -1.10 46.91
N ARG A 513 11.34 -0.39 47.42
CA ARG A 513 11.30 0.42 48.63
C ARG A 513 11.89 1.80 48.34
N LEU A 514 11.50 2.81 49.10
CA LEU A 514 12.13 4.13 48.97
C LEU A 514 13.59 4.08 49.45
N SER A 515 14.50 4.52 48.58
CA SER A 515 15.92 4.68 48.92
C SER A 515 16.24 6.05 49.56
N LYS A 516 15.33 7.02 49.40
CA LYS A 516 15.43 8.41 49.89
C LYS A 516 14.06 8.91 50.38
N PRO A 517 13.99 9.93 51.27
CA PRO A 517 12.73 10.48 51.75
C PRO A 517 11.83 10.98 50.62
N ALA A 518 10.54 10.64 50.64
CA ALA A 518 9.57 10.96 49.58
C ALA A 518 9.53 12.44 49.16
N GLY A 519 9.73 13.36 50.10
CA GLY A 519 9.73 14.81 49.85
C GLY A 519 10.93 15.33 49.03
N ARG A 520 12.01 14.53 48.88
CA ARG A 520 13.18 14.88 48.05
C ARG A 520 13.14 14.26 46.66
N ILE A 521 12.13 13.45 46.36
CA ILE A 521 11.95 12.81 45.07
C ILE A 521 11.12 13.74 44.18
N GLU A 522 11.74 14.26 43.13
CA GLU A 522 11.06 15.05 42.11
C GLU A 522 10.34 14.13 41.12
N ILE A 523 9.04 14.37 40.92
CA ILE A 523 8.22 13.63 39.96
C ILE A 523 7.99 14.55 38.76
N PRO A 524 8.48 14.18 37.57
CA PRO A 524 8.32 14.99 36.37
C PRO A 524 6.84 15.31 36.07
N GLN A 525 6.61 16.51 35.54
CA GLN A 525 5.26 17.05 35.31
C GLN A 525 4.59 16.45 34.06
N THR A 526 5.37 15.99 33.08
CA THR A 526 4.87 15.46 31.80
C THR A 526 5.64 14.23 31.35
N ILE A 527 4.97 13.36 30.58
CA ILE A 527 5.59 12.17 29.98
C ILE A 527 6.77 12.52 29.05
N HIS A 528 6.71 13.66 28.33
CA HIS A 528 7.81 14.13 27.49
C HIS A 528 9.05 14.43 28.33
N THR A 529 8.89 15.04 29.51
CA THR A 529 9.99 15.31 30.45
C THR A 529 10.58 14.02 31.00
N VAL A 530 9.74 13.01 31.29
CA VAL A 530 10.21 11.69 31.75
C VAL A 530 11.07 11.04 30.67
N LEU A 531 10.54 10.91 29.46
CA LEU A 531 11.22 10.26 28.35
C LEU A 531 12.50 11.00 27.95
N ALA A 532 12.48 12.34 27.94
CA ALA A 532 13.66 13.15 27.67
C ALA A 532 14.76 12.91 28.71
N ALA A 533 14.40 12.88 30.00
CA ALA A 533 15.34 12.58 31.07
C ALA A 533 15.93 11.16 30.98
N ARG A 534 15.12 10.16 30.56
CA ARG A 534 15.61 8.80 30.31
C ARG A 534 16.60 8.78 29.14
N ILE A 535 16.28 9.47 28.04
CA ILE A 535 17.16 9.58 26.86
C ILE A 535 18.44 10.35 27.20
N ASP A 536 18.39 11.35 28.07
CA ASP A 536 19.56 12.12 28.50
C ASP A 536 20.54 11.31 29.35
N ARG A 537 20.09 10.23 29.99
CA ARG A 537 20.97 9.27 30.69
C ARG A 537 21.71 8.33 29.75
N LEU A 538 21.29 8.22 28.49
CA LEU A 538 22.09 7.53 27.48
C LEU A 538 23.26 8.46 27.11
N ASP A 539 24.50 8.04 27.36
CA ASP A 539 25.69 8.82 26.99
C ASP A 539 26.42 8.20 25.80
N GLY A 540 26.89 9.04 24.85
CA GLY A 540 27.72 8.61 23.72
C GLY A 540 26.99 7.82 22.64
N VAL A 541 27.41 6.57 22.42
CA VAL A 541 26.99 5.73 21.27
C VAL A 541 25.51 5.32 21.36
N PRO A 542 24.97 4.83 22.49
CA PRO A 542 23.56 4.44 22.60
C PRO A 542 22.58 5.59 22.33
N LYS A 543 22.87 6.81 22.80
CA LYS A 543 22.03 7.99 22.54
C LYS A 543 21.98 8.31 21.05
N THR A 544 23.15 8.34 20.41
CA THR A 544 23.28 8.60 18.97
C THR A 544 22.56 7.54 18.15
N LEU A 545 22.66 6.27 18.58
CA LEU A 545 21.98 5.14 17.96
C LEU A 545 20.46 5.25 18.06
N LEU A 546 19.92 5.61 19.23
CA LEU A 546 18.49 5.81 19.44
C LEU A 546 17.95 6.99 18.60
N GLN A 547 18.67 8.12 18.60
CA GLN A 547 18.31 9.30 17.82
C GLN A 547 18.35 9.03 16.31
N THR A 548 19.35 8.30 15.82
CA THR A 548 19.46 7.91 14.40
C THR A 548 18.34 6.95 14.01
N SER A 549 17.99 6.01 14.90
CA SER A 549 16.84 5.12 14.73
C SER A 549 15.54 5.92 14.60
N ALA A 550 15.38 7.00 15.36
CA ALA A 550 14.19 7.85 15.34
C ALA A 550 14.00 8.59 13.99
N VAL A 551 15.10 8.85 13.27
CA VAL A 551 15.08 9.41 11.90
C VAL A 551 14.61 8.39 10.88
N ILE A 552 14.97 7.11 11.02
CA ILE A 552 14.58 6.04 10.08
C ILE A 552 13.06 5.80 10.11
N GLY A 553 12.45 5.84 11.29
CA GLY A 553 11.03 5.64 11.50
C GLY A 553 10.74 4.73 12.70
N THR A 554 9.49 4.27 12.81
CA THR A 554 9.04 3.38 13.90
C THR A 554 9.69 2.00 13.79
N ASP A 555 9.86 1.49 12.57
CA ASP A 555 10.52 0.22 12.28
C ASP A 555 11.94 0.46 11.74
N VAL A 556 12.92 -0.12 12.43
CA VAL A 556 14.34 0.21 12.31
C VAL A 556 15.08 -0.97 11.66
N SER A 557 15.49 -0.77 10.41
CA SER A 557 16.38 -1.69 9.71
C SER A 557 17.82 -1.50 10.20
N ILE A 558 18.45 -2.56 10.73
CA ILE A 558 19.89 -2.54 11.07
C ILE A 558 20.70 -2.08 9.86
N ALA A 559 20.29 -2.50 8.68
CA ALA A 559 21.07 -2.33 7.49
C ALA A 559 21.05 -0.86 6.99
N LEU A 560 19.91 -0.17 7.15
CA LEU A 560 19.84 1.29 6.99
C LEU A 560 20.59 2.01 8.11
N LEU A 561 20.43 1.57 9.36
CA LEU A 561 21.08 2.17 10.54
C LEU A 561 22.61 2.08 10.45
N SER A 562 23.13 0.95 9.98
CA SER A 562 24.54 0.72 9.70
C SER A 562 25.08 1.66 8.63
N GLY A 563 24.30 1.89 7.55
CA GLY A 563 24.65 2.86 6.52
C GLY A 563 24.67 4.30 7.04
N LEU A 564 23.68 4.70 7.86
CA LEU A 564 23.57 6.03 8.44
C LEU A 564 24.71 6.37 9.42
N LEU A 565 25.12 5.38 10.21
CA LEU A 565 26.21 5.52 11.19
C LEU A 565 27.59 5.26 10.58
N GLU A 566 27.68 4.73 9.36
CA GLU A 566 28.93 4.30 8.71
C GLU A 566 29.71 3.26 9.55
N VAL A 567 28.98 2.45 10.31
CA VAL A 567 29.54 1.42 11.21
C VAL A 567 28.97 0.05 10.82
N PRO A 568 29.77 -1.02 10.75
CA PRO A 568 29.28 -2.36 10.44
C PRO A 568 28.20 -2.82 11.43
N ALA A 569 27.15 -3.48 10.92
CA ALA A 569 26.06 -4.05 11.71
C ALA A 569 26.53 -4.89 12.92
N SER A 570 27.65 -5.62 12.78
CA SER A 570 28.23 -6.45 13.83
C SER A 570 28.83 -5.68 15.02
N LYS A 571 29.03 -4.37 14.89
CA LYS A 571 29.48 -3.48 15.98
C LYS A 571 28.30 -2.78 16.68
N ILE A 572 27.22 -2.51 15.95
CA ILE A 572 26.02 -1.84 16.48
C ILE A 572 25.13 -2.79 17.28
N SER A 573 25.23 -4.10 17.04
CA SER A 573 24.37 -5.12 17.66
C SER A 573 24.44 -5.13 19.20
N GLY A 574 25.60 -4.84 19.80
CA GLY A 574 25.76 -4.77 21.26
C GLY A 574 25.02 -3.58 21.87
N ASP A 575 25.15 -2.42 21.24
CA ASP A 575 24.46 -1.18 21.67
C ASP A 575 22.94 -1.27 21.45
N LEU A 576 22.49 -1.92 20.38
CA LEU A 576 21.06 -2.21 20.17
C LEU A 576 20.49 -3.10 21.27
N LYS A 577 21.25 -4.09 21.75
CA LYS A 577 20.87 -4.92 22.89
C LYS A 577 20.78 -4.09 24.17
N GLY A 578 21.69 -3.13 24.37
CA GLY A 578 21.61 -2.17 25.48
C GLY A 578 20.37 -1.28 25.41
N LEU A 579 19.98 -0.80 24.22
CA LEU A 579 18.74 -0.04 24.02
C LEU A 579 17.48 -0.90 24.19
N GLU A 580 17.58 -2.21 23.92
CA GLU A 580 16.54 -3.19 24.18
C GLU A 580 16.38 -3.45 25.69
N GLU A 581 17.48 -3.69 26.40
CA GLU A 581 17.52 -3.85 27.86
C GLU A 581 17.03 -2.59 28.60
N ALA A 582 17.29 -1.40 28.03
CA ALA A 582 16.81 -0.12 28.53
C ALA A 582 15.37 0.23 28.08
N ASP A 583 14.64 -0.71 27.45
CA ASP A 583 13.24 -0.55 27.04
C ASP A 583 12.97 0.55 25.99
N PHE A 584 13.98 1.02 25.26
CA PHE A 584 13.77 2.01 24.20
C PHE A 584 13.37 1.37 22.86
N LEU A 585 14.10 0.32 22.48
CA LEU A 585 13.88 -0.45 21.26
C LEU A 585 13.50 -1.89 21.63
N ARG A 586 12.95 -2.64 20.67
CA ARG A 586 12.66 -4.06 20.83
C ARG A 586 13.01 -4.81 19.57
N LYS A 587 13.58 -6.00 19.71
CA LYS A 587 13.89 -6.82 18.54
C LYS A 587 12.61 -7.38 17.94
N VAL A 588 12.32 -7.05 16.69
CA VAL A 588 11.17 -7.57 15.96
C VAL A 588 11.64 -8.71 15.06
N LYS A 589 11.09 -9.92 15.24
CA LYS A 589 11.31 -11.04 14.31
C LYS A 589 10.33 -10.93 13.14
N ARG A 590 10.45 -9.86 12.34
CA ARG A 590 9.76 -9.70 11.04
C ARG A 590 10.74 -9.94 9.91
N VAL A 591 10.21 -10.26 8.74
CA VAL A 591 10.95 -10.23 7.48
C VAL A 591 11.45 -8.79 7.25
N GLY A 592 12.77 -8.60 7.13
CA GLY A 592 13.42 -7.31 6.81
C GLY A 592 13.56 -6.21 7.89
N SER A 593 12.88 -6.28 9.03
CA SER A 593 13.02 -5.29 10.14
C SER A 593 13.47 -5.95 11.44
N GLU A 594 14.62 -5.53 11.97
CA GLU A 594 15.23 -6.17 13.14
C GLU A 594 14.83 -5.51 14.47
N TYR A 595 14.51 -4.21 14.50
CA TYR A 595 14.10 -3.51 15.73
C TYR A 595 12.93 -2.56 15.49
N SER A 596 12.16 -2.24 16.53
CA SER A 596 11.09 -1.24 16.51
C SER A 596 11.04 -0.50 17.84
N PHE A 597 10.56 0.75 17.85
CA PHE A 597 10.38 1.50 19.08
C PHE A 597 9.33 0.85 19.98
N LYS A 598 9.62 0.75 21.29
CA LYS A 598 8.66 0.25 22.30
C LYS A 598 7.36 1.07 22.25
N HIS A 599 7.49 2.40 22.17
CA HIS A 599 6.38 3.33 22.03
C HIS A 599 6.69 4.42 21.00
N GLU A 600 5.70 4.82 20.22
CA GLU A 600 5.83 5.93 19.26
C GLU A 600 6.26 7.24 19.93
N LEU A 601 5.80 7.48 21.15
CA LEU A 601 6.18 8.65 21.94
C LEU A 601 7.69 8.69 22.27
N ILE A 602 8.33 7.53 22.46
CA ILE A 602 9.80 7.47 22.65
C ILE A 602 10.50 7.96 21.39
N ARG A 603 10.03 7.53 20.22
CA ARG A 603 10.55 7.98 18.92
C ARG A 603 10.37 9.49 18.77
N GLU A 604 9.17 9.99 19.06
CA GLU A 604 8.85 11.43 18.99
C GLU A 604 9.78 12.26 19.88
N VAL A 605 10.00 11.83 21.14
CA VAL A 605 10.89 12.53 22.06
C VAL A 605 12.36 12.40 21.62
N ALA A 606 12.82 11.22 21.23
CA ALA A 606 14.18 11.01 20.73
C ALA A 606 14.48 11.89 19.51
N TYR A 607 13.58 11.93 18.54
CA TYR A 607 13.66 12.83 17.39
C TYR A 607 13.61 14.31 17.84
N GLY A 608 12.69 14.63 18.75
CA GLY A 608 12.48 15.95 19.35
C GLY A 608 13.70 16.54 20.06
N THR A 609 14.52 15.71 20.70
CA THR A 609 15.76 16.14 21.39
C THR A 609 16.88 16.58 20.45
N MET A 610 16.82 16.22 19.16
CA MET A 610 17.87 16.54 18.20
C MET A 610 17.77 17.99 17.72
N LEU A 611 18.93 18.63 17.53
CA LEU A 611 19.02 19.92 16.84
C LEU A 611 18.59 19.77 15.38
N LEU A 612 18.00 20.85 14.83
CA LEU A 612 17.50 20.87 13.44
C LEU A 612 18.61 20.53 12.42
N GLY A 613 19.83 21.02 12.63
CA GLY A 613 20.98 20.71 11.77
C GLY A 613 21.33 19.22 11.75
N THR A 614 21.31 18.57 12.91
CA THR A 614 21.55 17.11 13.03
C THR A 614 20.45 16.31 12.34
N ARG A 615 19.18 16.70 12.51
CA ARG A 615 18.05 16.05 11.82
C ARG A 615 18.23 16.13 10.30
N ARG A 616 18.50 17.33 9.78
CA ARG A 616 18.71 17.53 8.33
C ARG A 616 19.86 16.67 7.81
N SER A 617 20.98 16.62 8.54
CA SER A 617 22.14 15.80 8.17
C SER A 617 21.80 14.31 8.13
N LEU A 618 21.10 13.77 9.14
CA LEU A 618 20.72 12.36 9.16
C LEU A 618 19.69 12.02 8.08
N HIS A 619 18.71 12.89 7.82
CA HIS A 619 17.79 12.70 6.70
C HIS A 619 18.52 12.72 5.34
N ALA A 620 19.49 13.62 5.14
CA ALA A 620 20.32 13.64 3.93
C ALA A 620 21.13 12.35 3.75
N LYS A 621 21.71 11.83 4.84
CA LYS A 621 22.39 10.53 4.84
C LYS A 621 21.43 9.38 4.52
N ALA A 622 20.21 9.41 5.08
CA ALA A 622 19.20 8.39 4.78
C ALA A 622 18.88 8.34 3.28
N VAL A 623 18.72 9.50 2.63
CA VAL A 623 18.54 9.58 1.17
C VAL A 623 19.71 8.90 0.44
N ALA A 624 20.96 9.26 0.77
CA ALA A 624 22.14 8.70 0.12
C ALA A 624 22.27 7.17 0.31
N VAL A 625 21.98 6.66 1.50
CA VAL A 625 22.02 5.23 1.81
C VAL A 625 20.95 4.46 1.03
N ILE A 626 19.71 4.98 0.99
CA ILE A 626 18.62 4.35 0.23
C ILE A 626 18.94 4.37 -1.28
N GLU A 627 19.42 5.50 -1.82
CA GLU A 627 19.82 5.63 -3.23
C GLU A 627 20.92 4.63 -3.60
N SER A 628 21.94 4.49 -2.76
CA SER A 628 23.07 3.58 -3.02
C SER A 628 22.66 2.11 -2.93
N ARG A 629 21.79 1.75 -1.98
CA ARG A 629 21.44 0.36 -1.72
C ARG A 629 20.41 -0.19 -2.70
N PHE A 630 19.49 0.67 -3.14
CA PHE A 630 18.33 0.29 -3.94
C PHE A 630 18.34 0.97 -5.31
N SER A 631 19.53 1.19 -5.87
CA SER A 631 19.72 1.96 -7.12
C SER A 631 18.96 1.38 -8.31
N ASP A 632 18.74 0.07 -8.31
CA ASP A 632 17.99 -0.71 -9.30
C ASP A 632 16.46 -0.74 -9.06
N ARG A 633 16.01 -0.34 -7.87
CA ARG A 633 14.60 -0.43 -7.44
C ARG A 633 14.12 0.76 -6.60
N LEU A 634 14.61 1.96 -6.94
CA LEU A 634 14.25 3.20 -6.25
C LEU A 634 12.75 3.46 -6.21
N ASP A 635 12.00 3.01 -7.23
CA ASP A 635 10.53 3.17 -7.30
C ASP A 635 9.79 2.54 -6.11
N GLU A 636 10.34 1.48 -5.48
CA GLU A 636 9.78 0.90 -4.25
C GLU A 636 9.93 1.82 -3.02
N HIS A 637 10.81 2.83 -3.11
CA HIS A 637 11.19 3.70 -2.00
C HIS A 637 10.95 5.19 -2.27
N ILE A 638 10.31 5.57 -3.38
CA ILE A 638 10.16 6.99 -3.78
C ILE A 638 9.47 7.86 -2.74
N ASP A 639 8.48 7.35 -2.00
CA ASP A 639 7.82 8.15 -0.95
C ASP A 639 8.76 8.40 0.22
N ARG A 640 9.48 7.36 0.67
CA ARG A 640 10.47 7.50 1.73
C ARG A 640 11.59 8.45 1.32
N LEU A 641 12.05 8.34 0.06
CA LEU A 641 13.07 9.22 -0.50
C LEU A 641 12.57 10.67 -0.57
N ALA A 642 11.33 10.90 -1.01
CA ALA A 642 10.70 12.21 -1.03
C ALA A 642 10.64 12.82 0.38
N ASP A 643 10.17 12.07 1.37
CA ASP A 643 10.03 12.56 2.75
C ASP A 643 11.39 12.83 3.40
N HIS A 644 12.35 11.91 3.28
CA HIS A 644 13.69 12.15 3.83
C HIS A 644 14.36 13.34 3.11
N ALA A 645 14.23 13.48 1.79
CA ALA A 645 14.79 14.63 1.08
C ALA A 645 14.13 15.95 1.50
N PHE A 646 12.81 15.97 1.69
CA PHE A 646 12.08 17.13 2.20
C PHE A 646 12.54 17.52 3.60
N MET A 647 12.59 16.56 4.53
CA MET A 647 13.03 16.80 5.91
C MET A 647 14.51 17.21 5.99
N ALA A 648 15.33 16.80 5.02
CA ALA A 648 16.72 17.22 4.88
C ALA A 648 16.90 18.64 4.31
N GLY A 649 15.86 19.23 3.71
CA GLY A 649 15.98 20.46 2.92
C GLY A 649 16.65 20.27 1.56
N LEU A 650 16.68 19.03 1.05
CA LEU A 650 17.26 18.68 -0.26
C LEU A 650 16.19 18.81 -1.36
N TRP A 651 15.74 20.04 -1.61
CA TRP A 651 14.63 20.33 -2.52
C TRP A 651 14.83 19.77 -3.93
N GLU A 652 16.06 19.89 -4.45
CA GLU A 652 16.48 19.37 -5.76
C GLU A 652 16.34 17.84 -5.89
N LYS A 653 16.32 17.11 -4.77
CA LYS A 653 16.03 15.68 -4.72
C LYS A 653 14.58 15.37 -4.37
N ALA A 654 14.00 16.11 -3.42
CA ALA A 654 12.63 15.89 -2.94
C ALA A 654 11.61 16.02 -4.07
N VAL A 655 11.71 17.08 -4.87
CA VAL A 655 10.76 17.38 -5.94
C VAL A 655 10.73 16.30 -7.02
N PRO A 656 11.87 15.83 -7.58
CA PRO A 656 11.87 14.69 -8.51
C PRO A 656 11.24 13.41 -7.94
N TYR A 657 11.47 13.09 -6.66
CA TYR A 657 10.86 11.92 -6.02
C TYR A 657 9.34 12.08 -5.85
N GLN A 658 8.88 13.27 -5.45
CA GLN A 658 7.45 13.58 -5.35
C GLN A 658 6.77 13.53 -6.74
N LEU A 659 7.41 14.06 -7.79
CA LEU A 659 6.93 13.93 -9.17
C LEU A 659 6.80 12.47 -9.62
N ARG A 660 7.80 11.63 -9.31
CA ARG A 660 7.72 10.17 -9.58
C ARG A 660 6.57 9.53 -8.81
N SER A 661 6.38 9.90 -7.55
CA SER A 661 5.27 9.39 -6.73
C SER A 661 3.91 9.82 -7.29
N CYS A 662 3.76 11.08 -7.70
CA CYS A 662 2.56 11.59 -8.35
C CYS A 662 2.25 10.84 -9.65
N ARG A 663 3.27 10.61 -10.50
CA ARG A 663 3.12 9.81 -11.74
C ARG A 663 2.70 8.37 -11.45
N ARG A 664 3.22 7.77 -10.38
CA ARG A 664 2.81 6.42 -9.95
C ARG A 664 1.35 6.41 -9.49
N ALA A 665 0.93 7.36 -8.67
CA ALA A 665 -0.46 7.48 -8.21
C ALA A 665 -1.42 7.62 -9.40
N VAL A 666 -1.10 8.50 -10.36
CA VAL A 666 -1.87 8.64 -11.62
C VAL A 666 -1.95 7.33 -12.40
N ARG A 667 -0.84 6.61 -12.60
CA ARG A 667 -0.84 5.31 -13.32
C ARG A 667 -1.70 4.24 -12.65
N ARG A 668 -1.88 4.32 -11.33
CA ARG A 668 -2.73 3.41 -10.54
C ARG A 668 -4.19 3.88 -10.45
N GLY A 669 -4.54 5.03 -11.04
CA GLY A 669 -5.85 5.64 -10.89
C GLY A 669 -6.13 6.21 -9.49
N ALA A 670 -5.11 6.34 -8.64
CA ALA A 670 -5.21 6.88 -7.29
C ALA A 670 -5.26 8.42 -7.31
N ASN A 671 -6.36 8.95 -7.87
CA ASN A 671 -6.48 10.36 -8.23
C ASN A 671 -6.40 11.29 -7.02
N GLN A 672 -6.99 10.91 -5.88
CA GLN A 672 -6.96 11.72 -4.66
C GLN A 672 -5.57 11.79 -4.05
N ASP A 673 -4.83 10.67 -4.00
CA ASP A 673 -3.44 10.66 -3.56
C ASP A 673 -2.56 11.51 -4.48
N ALA A 674 -2.74 11.41 -5.81
CA ALA A 674 -2.01 12.23 -6.77
C ALA A 674 -2.21 13.73 -6.55
N ILE A 675 -3.44 14.17 -6.27
CA ILE A 675 -3.76 15.56 -5.93
C ILE A 675 -3.10 15.97 -4.60
N GLY A 676 -3.12 15.10 -3.60
CA GLY A 676 -2.41 15.32 -2.34
C GLY A 676 -0.90 15.50 -2.53
N ILE A 677 -0.29 14.67 -3.38
CA ILE A 677 1.15 14.72 -3.70
C ILE A 677 1.46 16.01 -4.47
N TYR A 678 0.60 16.41 -5.40
CA TYR A 678 0.72 17.68 -6.12
C TYR A 678 0.79 18.87 -5.15
N HIS A 679 -0.14 18.96 -4.19
CA HIS A 679 -0.12 20.05 -3.21
C HIS A 679 1.14 20.05 -2.33
N ARG A 680 1.60 18.88 -1.84
CA ARG A 680 2.88 18.78 -1.11
C ARG A 680 4.08 19.15 -1.99
N GLY A 681 4.01 18.83 -3.28
CA GLY A 681 5.01 19.23 -4.28
C GLY A 681 5.12 20.74 -4.41
N LEU A 682 3.98 21.44 -4.51
CA LEU A 682 3.95 22.91 -4.55
C LEU A 682 4.45 23.55 -3.24
N GLU A 683 4.10 22.97 -2.09
CA GLU A 683 4.65 23.40 -0.79
C GLU A 683 6.19 23.26 -0.77
N THR A 684 6.70 22.12 -1.23
CA THR A 684 8.15 21.87 -1.34
C THR A 684 8.83 22.86 -2.29
N LEU A 685 8.21 23.13 -3.44
CA LEU A 685 8.69 24.11 -4.41
C LEU A 685 8.75 25.52 -3.82
N SER A 686 7.83 25.90 -2.93
CA SER A 686 7.85 27.22 -2.27
C SER A 686 9.13 27.45 -1.44
N HIS A 687 9.79 26.38 -1.00
CA HIS A 687 11.06 26.43 -0.27
C HIS A 687 12.30 26.32 -1.17
N TRP A 688 12.16 25.90 -2.43
CA TRP A 688 13.26 25.82 -3.39
C TRP A 688 13.57 27.22 -3.95
N PRO A 689 14.81 27.72 -3.85
CA PRO A 689 15.22 28.95 -4.53
C PRO A 689 14.84 29.00 -6.01
N ASP A 690 14.48 30.19 -6.48
CA ASP A 690 14.06 30.40 -7.87
C ASP A 690 15.17 30.01 -8.84
N SER A 691 14.82 29.14 -9.78
CA SER A 691 15.72 28.59 -10.79
C SER A 691 14.90 28.02 -11.95
N ALA A 692 15.51 27.89 -13.12
CA ALA A 692 14.85 27.25 -14.26
C ALA A 692 14.39 25.81 -13.95
N ALA A 693 15.14 25.09 -13.10
CA ALA A 693 14.80 23.74 -12.66
C ALA A 693 13.53 23.71 -11.79
N LYS A 694 13.37 24.68 -10.87
CA LYS A 694 12.16 24.85 -10.07
C LYS A 694 10.94 25.11 -10.94
N THR A 695 11.02 26.10 -11.84
CA THR A 695 9.93 26.45 -12.75
C THR A 695 9.50 25.26 -13.60
N LYS A 696 10.48 24.53 -14.15
CA LYS A 696 10.25 23.31 -14.92
C LYS A 696 9.52 22.23 -14.12
N ALA A 697 9.92 22.03 -12.87
CA ALA A 697 9.31 21.04 -12.00
C ALA A 697 7.88 21.44 -11.58
N GLU A 698 7.62 22.74 -11.37
CA GLU A 698 6.27 23.24 -11.12
C GLU A 698 5.34 23.00 -12.31
N ILE A 699 5.80 23.30 -13.53
CA ILE A 699 5.06 22.99 -14.76
C ILE A 699 4.81 21.47 -14.87
N ASP A 700 5.82 20.64 -14.60
CA ASP A 700 5.67 19.18 -14.64
C ASP A 700 4.63 18.68 -13.62
N PHE A 701 4.52 19.30 -12.44
CA PHE A 701 3.49 19.00 -11.45
C PHE A 701 2.08 19.38 -11.93
N ARG A 702 1.96 20.54 -12.57
CA ARG A 702 0.70 21.02 -13.15
C ARG A 702 0.26 20.14 -14.32
N LEU A 703 1.18 19.69 -15.17
CA LEU A 703 0.89 18.77 -16.27
C LEU A 703 0.52 17.34 -15.81
N ILE A 704 1.03 16.87 -14.67
CA ILE A 704 0.68 15.54 -14.17
C ILE A 704 -0.66 15.54 -13.42
N VAL A 705 -0.98 16.60 -12.66
CA VAL A 705 -2.19 16.62 -11.83
C VAL A 705 -3.48 16.68 -12.67
N ILE A 706 -3.45 17.29 -13.86
CA ILE A 706 -4.63 17.34 -14.73
C ILE A 706 -5.13 15.94 -15.12
N ILE A 707 -4.22 14.94 -15.21
CA ILE A 707 -4.59 13.57 -15.51
C ILE A 707 -5.38 12.95 -14.34
N ALA A 708 -5.10 13.34 -13.09
CA ALA A 708 -5.87 12.93 -11.92
C ALA A 708 -7.20 13.69 -11.78
N LEU A 709 -7.24 14.96 -12.21
CA LEU A 709 -8.44 15.80 -12.15
C LEU A 709 -9.48 15.46 -13.23
N GLU A 710 -9.00 15.00 -14.38
CA GLU A 710 -9.81 14.66 -15.56
C GLU A 710 -10.92 13.64 -15.27
N PRO A 711 -10.65 12.45 -14.69
CA PRO A 711 -11.70 11.49 -14.33
C PRO A 711 -12.62 11.97 -13.20
N LEU A 712 -12.24 13.02 -12.47
CA LEU A 712 -13.07 13.64 -11.42
C LEU A 712 -13.98 14.76 -11.97
N GLY A 713 -13.96 15.01 -13.29
CA GLY A 713 -14.79 16.02 -13.94
C GLY A 713 -14.35 17.47 -13.70
N LYS A 714 -13.20 17.70 -13.03
CA LYS A 714 -12.76 19.03 -12.55
C LYS A 714 -12.20 19.95 -13.64
N HIS A 715 -12.92 20.09 -14.76
CA HIS A 715 -12.46 20.76 -15.98
C HIS A 715 -12.14 22.25 -15.79
N ARG A 716 -12.88 22.99 -14.96
CA ARG A 716 -12.54 24.38 -14.63
C ARG A 716 -11.21 24.48 -13.89
N LEU A 717 -11.02 23.65 -12.86
CA LEU A 717 -9.76 23.60 -12.12
C LEU A 717 -8.59 23.18 -13.02
N ILE A 718 -8.81 22.25 -13.97
CA ILE A 718 -7.80 21.90 -14.98
C ILE A 718 -7.39 23.13 -15.79
N ALA A 719 -8.36 23.92 -16.27
CA ALA A 719 -8.07 25.15 -17.01
C ALA A 719 -7.28 26.17 -16.16
N ASP A 720 -7.64 26.35 -14.89
CA ASP A 720 -6.95 27.26 -13.97
C ASP A 720 -5.50 26.83 -13.71
N VAL A 721 -5.29 25.54 -13.42
CA VAL A 721 -3.95 24.94 -13.22
C VAL A 721 -3.06 25.15 -14.45
N LEU A 722 -3.63 25.04 -15.65
CA LEU A 722 -2.92 25.21 -16.92
C LEU A 722 -2.69 26.67 -17.31
N ARG A 723 -3.58 27.60 -16.92
CA ARG A 723 -3.33 29.04 -17.05
C ARG A 723 -2.14 29.46 -16.22
N GLU A 724 -2.09 29.02 -14.96
CA GLU A 724 -0.94 29.24 -14.07
C GLU A 724 0.34 28.61 -14.65
N ALA A 725 0.26 27.39 -15.21
CA ALA A 725 1.42 26.78 -15.88
C ALA A 725 1.93 27.61 -17.07
N ARG A 726 1.01 28.21 -17.85
CA ARG A 726 1.35 29.06 -19.00
C ARG A 726 2.00 30.38 -18.57
N GLU A 727 1.62 30.93 -17.43
CA GLU A 727 2.20 32.18 -16.88
C GLU A 727 3.63 32.00 -16.37
N LEU A 728 3.96 30.80 -15.87
CA LEU A 728 5.30 30.47 -15.36
C LEU A 728 6.34 30.28 -16.47
N GLU A 729 5.90 30.14 -17.70
CA GLU A 729 6.74 29.67 -18.78
C GLU A 729 7.35 30.81 -19.58
N ASP A 730 8.67 30.74 -19.81
CA ASP A 730 9.31 31.49 -20.88
C ASP A 730 9.27 30.63 -22.16
N PRO A 731 8.48 31.01 -23.19
CA PRO A 731 8.34 30.23 -24.43
C PRO A 731 9.65 29.98 -25.18
N SER A 732 10.70 30.75 -24.88
CA SER A 732 12.03 30.60 -25.49
C SER A 732 12.92 29.57 -24.78
N SER A 733 12.58 29.22 -23.53
CA SER A 733 13.42 28.37 -22.67
C SER A 733 13.16 26.86 -22.83
N ASP A 734 11.91 26.44 -23.02
CA ASP A 734 11.52 25.04 -23.22
C ASP A 734 10.31 24.95 -24.18
N PRO A 735 10.55 24.95 -25.50
CA PRO A 735 9.47 24.97 -26.48
C PRO A 735 8.59 23.71 -26.45
N ILE A 736 9.10 22.57 -25.97
CA ILE A 736 8.33 21.33 -25.88
C ILE A 736 7.28 21.43 -24.77
N ARG A 737 7.68 21.88 -23.57
CA ARG A 737 6.71 22.13 -22.48
C ARG A 737 5.71 23.21 -22.88
N ASN A 738 6.15 24.21 -23.63
CA ASN A 738 5.27 25.32 -23.99
C ASN A 738 4.16 24.90 -24.93
N ALA A 739 4.52 24.13 -25.95
CA ALA A 739 3.55 23.49 -26.81
C ALA A 739 2.65 22.53 -26.02
N ALA A 740 3.20 21.71 -25.11
CA ALA A 740 2.41 20.76 -24.32
C ALA A 740 1.39 21.44 -23.39
N VAL A 741 1.79 22.49 -22.66
CA VAL A 741 0.91 23.28 -21.79
C VAL A 741 -0.19 23.94 -22.61
N ASN A 742 0.16 24.60 -23.71
CA ASN A 742 -0.84 25.27 -24.56
C ASN A 742 -1.78 24.28 -25.24
N CYS A 743 -1.29 23.10 -25.64
CA CYS A 743 -2.16 22.02 -26.11
C CYS A 743 -3.15 21.62 -25.02
N GLN A 744 -2.69 21.26 -23.82
CA GLN A 744 -3.59 20.84 -22.75
C GLN A 744 -4.57 21.95 -22.36
N LEU A 745 -4.11 23.21 -22.33
CA LEU A 745 -4.95 24.37 -22.03
C LEU A 745 -6.03 24.56 -23.09
N ALA A 746 -5.71 24.42 -24.38
CA ALA A 746 -6.70 24.51 -25.45
C ALA A 746 -7.81 23.47 -25.28
N THR A 747 -7.46 22.22 -24.96
CA THR A 747 -8.45 21.17 -24.67
C THR A 747 -9.32 21.52 -23.45
N ALA A 748 -8.71 22.02 -22.36
CA ALA A 748 -9.44 22.38 -21.15
C ALA A 748 -10.42 23.54 -21.38
N LEU A 749 -9.97 24.60 -22.07
CA LEU A 749 -10.77 25.78 -22.41
C LEU A 749 -11.92 25.43 -23.35
N TRP A 750 -11.67 24.59 -24.37
CA TRP A 750 -12.72 24.09 -25.27
C TRP A 750 -13.84 23.38 -24.50
N ARG A 751 -13.49 22.51 -23.54
CA ARG A 751 -14.48 21.78 -22.74
C ARG A 751 -15.40 22.70 -21.95
N ILE A 752 -14.83 23.71 -21.31
CA ILE A 752 -15.60 24.66 -20.51
C ILE A 752 -16.33 25.72 -21.35
N GLY A 753 -16.13 25.74 -22.68
CA GLY A 753 -16.81 26.64 -23.61
C GLY A 753 -16.10 27.96 -23.88
N GLU A 754 -14.84 28.12 -23.44
CA GLU A 754 -14.02 29.31 -23.70
C GLU A 754 -13.30 29.21 -25.05
N HIS A 755 -14.07 29.08 -26.13
CA HIS A 755 -13.58 28.73 -27.47
C HIS A 755 -12.58 29.74 -28.06
N ASN A 756 -12.74 31.04 -27.77
CA ASN A 756 -11.79 32.05 -28.25
C ASN A 756 -10.39 31.86 -27.63
N SER A 757 -10.32 31.72 -26.32
CA SER A 757 -9.05 31.47 -25.62
C SER A 757 -8.48 30.08 -25.94
N ALA A 758 -9.34 29.09 -26.19
CA ALA A 758 -8.92 27.78 -26.68
C ALA A 758 -8.24 27.87 -28.05
N MET A 759 -8.79 28.66 -28.98
CA MET A 759 -8.20 28.90 -30.30
C MET A 759 -6.85 29.60 -30.20
N GLU A 760 -6.71 30.59 -29.32
CA GLU A 760 -5.44 31.29 -29.07
C GLU A 760 -4.37 30.33 -28.56
N ALA A 761 -4.69 29.51 -27.55
CA ALA A 761 -3.77 28.51 -27.01
C ALA A 761 -3.38 27.46 -28.07
N ALA A 762 -4.34 26.95 -28.85
CA ALA A 762 -4.08 25.95 -29.88
C ALA A 762 -3.18 26.48 -31.01
N LYS A 763 -3.37 27.75 -31.42
CA LYS A 763 -2.50 28.41 -32.41
C LYS A 763 -1.09 28.62 -31.87
N ALA A 764 -0.95 29.11 -30.64
CA ALA A 764 0.34 29.28 -30.00
C ALA A 764 1.10 27.94 -29.91
N ALA A 765 0.42 26.87 -29.50
CA ALA A 765 1.00 25.53 -29.50
C ALA A 765 1.44 25.08 -30.89
N ASN A 766 0.60 25.30 -31.91
CA ASN A 766 0.90 24.90 -33.28
C ASN A 766 2.10 25.63 -33.88
N GLU A 767 2.25 26.93 -33.61
CA GLU A 767 3.42 27.71 -34.06
C GLU A 767 4.73 27.16 -33.48
N VAL A 768 4.71 26.78 -32.20
CA VAL A 768 5.88 26.19 -31.54
C VAL A 768 6.12 24.77 -32.05
N ALA A 769 5.07 23.94 -32.13
CA ALA A 769 5.13 22.56 -32.60
C ALA A 769 5.71 22.45 -34.02
N GLN A 770 5.30 23.35 -34.93
CA GLN A 770 5.84 23.42 -36.29
C GLN A 770 7.33 23.78 -36.30
N ARG A 771 7.75 24.70 -35.42
CA ARG A 771 9.16 25.14 -35.32
C ARG A 771 10.09 24.03 -34.84
N ILE A 772 9.62 23.22 -33.88
CA ILE A 772 10.40 22.09 -33.33
C ILE A 772 10.22 20.78 -34.10
N ALA A 773 9.28 20.74 -35.05
CA ALA A 773 8.94 19.58 -35.87
C ALA A 773 8.60 18.31 -35.04
N ASP A 774 7.88 18.47 -33.92
CA ASP A 774 7.41 17.34 -33.11
C ASP A 774 6.05 16.82 -33.64
N PRO A 775 5.97 15.59 -34.19
CA PRO A 775 4.74 15.11 -34.83
C PRO A 775 3.55 14.99 -33.88
N ALA A 776 3.78 14.65 -32.61
CA ALA A 776 2.72 14.44 -31.64
C ALA A 776 2.10 15.79 -31.23
N LEU A 777 2.93 16.81 -31.01
CA LEU A 777 2.48 18.15 -30.72
C LEU A 777 1.83 18.80 -31.94
N MET A 778 2.37 18.61 -33.15
CA MET A 778 1.77 19.11 -34.39
C MET A 778 0.38 18.51 -34.63
N PHE A 779 0.22 17.21 -34.41
CA PHE A 779 -1.09 16.56 -34.43
C PHE A 779 -2.02 17.17 -33.38
N ALA A 780 -1.59 17.23 -32.11
CA ALA A 780 -2.44 17.66 -31.01
C ALA A 780 -2.94 19.10 -31.21
N SER A 781 -2.05 20.01 -31.59
CA SER A 781 -2.40 21.42 -31.79
C SER A 781 -3.31 21.63 -33.00
N LEU A 782 -3.08 20.92 -34.12
CA LEU A 782 -3.95 21.01 -35.30
C LEU A 782 -5.34 20.43 -35.01
N HIS A 783 -5.39 19.29 -34.33
CA HIS A 783 -6.67 18.68 -33.94
C HIS A 783 -7.49 19.62 -33.06
N GLN A 784 -6.87 20.29 -32.10
CA GLN A 784 -7.56 21.27 -31.23
C GLN A 784 -8.09 22.49 -32.00
N ILE A 785 -7.32 22.99 -32.98
CA ILE A 785 -7.82 24.03 -33.90
C ILE A 785 -9.07 23.52 -34.62
N GLY A 786 -9.02 22.28 -35.14
CA GLY A 786 -10.16 21.63 -35.79
C GLY A 786 -11.38 21.50 -34.88
N MET A 787 -11.20 21.14 -33.62
CA MET A 787 -12.26 21.03 -32.62
C MET A 787 -12.93 22.37 -32.33
N VAL A 788 -12.15 23.45 -32.13
CA VAL A 788 -12.74 24.77 -31.88
C VAL A 788 -13.47 25.29 -33.13
N LEU A 789 -12.95 25.00 -34.33
CA LEU A 789 -13.64 25.31 -35.59
C LEU A 789 -14.96 24.53 -35.74
N HIS A 790 -15.03 23.31 -35.21
CA HIS A 790 -16.27 22.52 -35.17
C HIS A 790 -17.31 23.21 -34.28
N GLU A 791 -16.99 23.53 -33.03
CA GLU A 791 -17.96 24.15 -32.10
C GLU A 791 -18.41 25.55 -32.54
N THR A 792 -17.52 26.32 -33.17
CA THR A 792 -17.84 27.66 -33.70
C THR A 792 -18.58 27.61 -35.04
N GLY A 793 -18.86 26.42 -35.59
CA GLY A 793 -19.65 26.21 -36.80
C GLY A 793 -18.90 26.46 -38.11
N ALA A 794 -17.57 26.54 -38.08
CA ALA A 794 -16.72 26.65 -39.26
C ALA A 794 -16.39 25.26 -39.83
N PHE A 795 -17.40 24.41 -40.04
CA PHE A 795 -17.25 22.97 -40.34
C PHE A 795 -16.35 22.68 -41.54
N ARG A 796 -16.47 23.44 -42.64
CA ARG A 796 -15.61 23.29 -43.84
C ARG A 796 -14.12 23.44 -43.49
N LYS A 797 -13.77 24.43 -42.67
CA LYS A 797 -12.39 24.64 -42.20
C LYS A 797 -11.98 23.60 -41.18
N SER A 798 -12.90 23.18 -40.30
CA SER A 798 -12.64 22.09 -39.37
C SER A 798 -12.25 20.81 -40.11
N ILE A 799 -13.00 20.45 -41.17
CA ILE A 799 -12.70 19.30 -42.05
C ILE A 799 -11.30 19.42 -42.66
N GLU A 800 -10.99 20.56 -43.27
CA GLU A 800 -9.67 20.80 -43.89
C GLU A 800 -8.51 20.63 -42.90
N ILE A 801 -8.64 21.19 -41.69
CA ILE A 801 -7.62 21.09 -40.64
C ILE A 801 -7.49 19.66 -40.11
N HIS A 802 -8.61 18.96 -39.90
CA HIS A 802 -8.59 17.57 -39.48
C HIS A 802 -7.97 16.66 -40.56
N GLU A 803 -8.24 16.88 -41.85
CA GLU A 803 -7.62 16.10 -42.92
C GLU A 803 -6.09 16.24 -42.95
N ARG A 804 -5.56 17.41 -42.58
CA ARG A 804 -4.11 17.60 -42.43
C ARG A 804 -3.51 16.78 -41.28
N CYS A 805 -4.31 16.41 -40.28
CA CYS A 805 -3.84 15.61 -39.14
C CYS A 805 -3.48 14.16 -39.55
N PHE A 806 -4.05 13.65 -40.65
CA PHE A 806 -3.71 12.31 -41.15
C PHE A 806 -2.23 12.15 -41.51
N ALA A 807 -1.52 13.25 -41.83
CA ALA A 807 -0.09 13.22 -42.12
C ALA A 807 0.79 12.83 -40.93
N PHE A 808 0.26 12.90 -39.70
CA PHE A 808 0.97 12.61 -38.45
C PHE A 808 0.49 11.32 -37.79
N GLU A 809 -0.48 10.62 -38.38
CA GLU A 809 -1.05 9.42 -37.81
C GLU A 809 -0.03 8.28 -37.77
N SER A 810 0.17 7.70 -36.59
CA SER A 810 1.03 6.52 -36.41
C SER A 810 0.56 5.66 -35.23
N PRO A 811 0.88 4.35 -35.22
CA PRO A 811 0.62 3.49 -34.07
C PRO A 811 1.28 4.02 -32.78
N GLU A 812 2.46 4.62 -32.88
CA GLU A 812 3.18 5.22 -31.75
C GLU A 812 2.44 6.44 -31.20
N LEU A 813 1.83 7.25 -32.07
CA LEU A 813 1.01 8.39 -31.64
C LEU A 813 -0.21 7.89 -30.86
N ASP A 814 -0.88 6.85 -31.37
CA ASP A 814 -2.03 6.25 -30.70
C ASP A 814 -1.65 5.67 -29.33
N ALA A 815 -0.54 4.95 -29.25
CA ALA A 815 0.00 4.43 -27.99
C ALA A 815 0.39 5.53 -26.99
N ARG A 816 0.92 6.67 -27.48
CA ARG A 816 1.26 7.83 -26.65
C ARG A 816 0.06 8.68 -26.25
N ARG A 817 -1.11 8.44 -26.86
CA ARG A 817 -2.37 9.17 -26.66
C ARG A 817 -2.36 10.67 -26.98
N ALA A 818 -1.19 11.29 -27.20
CA ALA A 818 -1.02 12.73 -27.43
C ALA A 818 -1.79 13.61 -26.41
N GLY A 819 -1.92 13.15 -25.16
CA GLY A 819 -2.62 13.88 -24.12
C GLY A 819 -4.14 13.76 -24.12
N TRP A 820 -4.69 12.76 -24.81
CA TRP A 820 -6.12 12.42 -24.81
C TRP A 820 -6.42 11.14 -24.04
N ALA A 821 -7.66 11.01 -23.56
CA ALA A 821 -8.13 9.74 -22.99
C ALA A 821 -8.50 8.70 -24.07
N ALA A 822 -8.74 9.10 -25.31
CA ALA A 822 -8.99 8.22 -26.47
C ALA A 822 -7.77 8.14 -27.39
N TYR A 823 -7.78 7.20 -28.34
CA TYR A 823 -6.78 7.17 -29.41
C TYR A 823 -6.87 8.43 -30.28
N PRO A 824 -5.77 9.18 -30.49
CA PRO A 824 -5.65 10.24 -31.48
C PRO A 824 -6.36 9.95 -32.80
N SER A 825 -6.14 8.78 -33.40
CA SER A 825 -6.75 8.38 -34.67
C SER A 825 -8.28 8.29 -34.61
N VAL A 826 -8.84 7.94 -33.45
CA VAL A 826 -10.29 7.82 -33.21
C VAL A 826 -10.89 9.20 -32.94
N VAL A 827 -10.28 10.03 -32.08
CA VAL A 827 -10.81 11.36 -31.77
C VAL A 827 -10.81 12.25 -33.01
N LEU A 828 -9.74 12.20 -33.81
CA LEU A 828 -9.66 12.89 -35.10
C LEU A 828 -10.87 12.56 -35.99
N ARG A 829 -11.12 11.26 -36.19
CA ARG A 829 -12.20 10.79 -37.06
C ARG A 829 -13.58 11.05 -36.46
N THR A 830 -13.71 11.10 -35.14
CA THR A 830 -14.96 11.42 -34.44
C THR A 830 -15.40 12.85 -34.77
N PHE A 831 -14.53 13.84 -34.58
CA PHE A 831 -14.86 15.25 -34.91
C PHE A 831 -14.98 15.50 -36.42
N LEU A 832 -14.18 14.82 -37.23
CA LEU A 832 -14.28 14.90 -38.68
C LEU A 832 -15.63 14.35 -39.18
N ALA A 833 -16.04 13.17 -38.70
CA ALA A 833 -17.33 12.58 -39.02
C ALA A 833 -18.50 13.45 -38.54
N ASP A 834 -18.42 14.01 -37.34
CA ASP A 834 -19.48 14.88 -36.81
C ASP A 834 -19.63 16.16 -37.65
N SER A 835 -18.51 16.78 -38.04
CA SER A 835 -18.51 17.94 -38.94
C SER A 835 -19.10 17.62 -40.33
N LEU A 836 -18.82 16.42 -40.86
CA LEU A 836 -19.38 15.96 -42.13
C LEU A 836 -20.90 15.74 -42.03
N VAL A 837 -21.39 15.21 -40.90
CA VAL A 837 -22.83 15.08 -40.65
C VAL A 837 -23.52 16.43 -40.61
N GLU A 838 -22.91 17.44 -39.98
CA GLU A 838 -23.47 18.79 -39.88
C GLU A 838 -23.70 19.44 -41.26
N ILE A 839 -22.78 19.23 -42.20
CA ILE A 839 -22.91 19.76 -43.57
C ILE A 839 -23.68 18.83 -44.52
N GLY A 840 -24.14 17.67 -44.04
CA GLY A 840 -24.94 16.70 -44.80
C GLY A 840 -24.13 15.73 -45.68
N GLU A 841 -22.83 15.58 -45.49
CA GLU A 841 -21.97 14.65 -46.25
C GLU A 841 -21.89 13.26 -45.57
N THR A 842 -23.04 12.59 -45.46
CA THR A 842 -23.19 11.34 -44.68
C THR A 842 -22.37 10.17 -45.20
N GLU A 843 -22.09 10.10 -46.50
CA GLU A 843 -21.27 9.03 -47.08
C GLU A 843 -19.80 9.11 -46.64
N ARG A 844 -19.21 10.32 -46.67
CA ARG A 844 -17.85 10.54 -46.16
C ARG A 844 -17.79 10.33 -44.65
N ALA A 845 -18.83 10.75 -43.93
CA ALA A 845 -18.95 10.51 -42.49
C ALA A 845 -18.95 9.01 -42.15
N GLU A 846 -19.63 8.18 -42.95
CA GLU A 846 -19.66 6.71 -42.80
C GLU A 846 -18.26 6.11 -42.85
N ILE A 847 -17.44 6.51 -43.82
CA ILE A 847 -16.07 6.00 -44.00
C ILE A 847 -15.25 6.34 -42.76
N MET A 848 -15.32 7.58 -42.27
CA MET A 848 -14.57 8.02 -41.10
C MET A 848 -15.03 7.31 -39.82
N ALA A 849 -16.35 7.23 -39.60
CA ALA A 849 -16.91 6.64 -38.39
C ALA A 849 -16.68 5.12 -38.31
N THR A 850 -16.75 4.42 -39.44
CA THR A 850 -16.49 2.97 -39.49
C THR A 850 -15.03 2.65 -39.18
N GLU A 851 -14.09 3.41 -39.76
CA GLU A 851 -12.67 3.24 -39.47
C GLU A 851 -12.32 3.59 -38.02
N ALA A 852 -12.94 4.63 -37.47
CA ALA A 852 -12.79 4.98 -36.05
C ALA A 852 -13.30 3.87 -35.12
N MET A 853 -14.46 3.27 -35.42
CA MET A 853 -14.98 2.14 -34.65
C MET A 853 -14.05 0.92 -34.72
N ARG A 854 -13.50 0.62 -35.91
CA ARG A 854 -12.54 -0.47 -36.09
C ARG A 854 -11.27 -0.26 -35.26
N ARG A 855 -10.74 0.97 -35.22
CA ARG A 855 -9.56 1.32 -34.41
C ARG A 855 -9.84 1.37 -32.91
N ALA A 856 -11.09 1.53 -32.53
CA ALA A 856 -11.50 1.57 -31.15
C ALA A 856 -11.79 0.17 -30.57
N GLU A 857 -11.75 -0.91 -31.36
CA GLU A 857 -12.22 -2.24 -30.97
C GLU A 857 -11.71 -2.72 -29.60
N ASP A 858 -10.44 -2.45 -29.30
CA ASP A 858 -9.75 -2.84 -28.06
C ASP A 858 -9.75 -1.77 -26.95
N HIS A 859 -10.39 -0.62 -27.18
CA HIS A 859 -10.29 0.53 -26.27
C HIS A 859 -11.63 1.20 -25.98
N PHE A 860 -12.16 0.94 -24.79
CA PHE A 860 -13.51 1.32 -24.38
C PHE A 860 -13.81 2.82 -24.45
N TYR A 861 -12.89 3.69 -24.00
CA TYR A 861 -13.13 5.13 -24.06
C TYR A 861 -13.15 5.64 -25.52
N SER A 862 -12.30 5.08 -26.39
CA SER A 862 -12.35 5.34 -27.84
C SER A 862 -13.69 4.89 -28.43
N ARG A 863 -14.20 3.70 -28.05
CA ARG A 863 -15.51 3.20 -28.52
C ARG A 863 -16.62 4.11 -28.07
N ALA A 864 -16.59 4.55 -26.81
CA ALA A 864 -17.60 5.44 -26.27
C ALA A 864 -17.62 6.78 -27.01
N ASN A 865 -16.43 7.33 -27.30
CA ASN A 865 -16.27 8.58 -28.03
C ASN A 865 -16.85 8.49 -29.45
N ILE A 866 -16.54 7.44 -30.23
CA ILE A 866 -17.08 7.34 -31.60
C ILE A 866 -18.58 6.96 -31.62
N SER A 867 -19.07 6.21 -30.63
CA SER A 867 -20.44 5.68 -30.62
C SER A 867 -21.52 6.77 -30.68
N HIS A 868 -21.31 7.93 -30.04
CA HIS A 868 -22.32 9.00 -30.10
C HIS A 868 -22.42 9.63 -31.50
N VAL A 869 -21.30 9.75 -32.22
CA VAL A 869 -21.28 10.26 -33.61
C VAL A 869 -21.82 9.21 -34.56
N LEU A 870 -21.48 7.94 -34.37
CA LEU A 870 -22.04 6.84 -35.17
C LEU A 870 -23.56 6.76 -34.99
N GLY A 871 -24.06 6.85 -33.76
CA GLY A 871 -25.49 6.92 -33.48
C GLY A 871 -26.16 8.12 -34.17
N ARG A 872 -25.54 9.30 -34.11
CA ARG A 872 -26.00 10.49 -34.83
C ARG A 872 -26.06 10.26 -36.34
N LEU A 873 -25.02 9.70 -36.93
CA LEU A 873 -24.94 9.39 -38.36
C LEU A 873 -26.05 8.42 -38.78
N ARG A 874 -26.28 7.37 -37.98
CA ARG A 874 -27.36 6.41 -38.20
C ARG A 874 -28.73 7.07 -38.17
N ILE A 875 -28.97 8.00 -37.24
CA ILE A 875 -30.20 8.80 -37.20
C ILE A 875 -30.34 9.63 -38.47
N ALA A 876 -29.28 10.32 -38.91
CA ALA A 876 -29.28 11.12 -40.13
C ALA A 876 -29.55 10.30 -41.40
N GLN A 877 -29.18 9.01 -41.40
CA GLN A 877 -29.45 8.07 -42.49
C GLN A 877 -30.80 7.35 -42.38
N GLY A 878 -31.64 7.70 -41.39
CA GLY A 878 -32.93 7.05 -41.17
C GLY A 878 -32.83 5.64 -40.59
N ARG A 879 -31.71 5.27 -39.95
CA ARG A 879 -31.43 3.97 -39.34
C ARG A 879 -31.48 4.04 -37.81
N GLN A 880 -32.59 4.52 -37.25
CA GLN A 880 -32.67 4.88 -35.83
C GLN A 880 -32.68 3.67 -34.90
N ALA A 881 -33.19 2.52 -35.35
CA ALA A 881 -33.11 1.26 -34.59
C ALA A 881 -31.65 0.79 -34.41
N GLU A 882 -30.84 0.89 -35.47
CA GLU A 882 -29.40 0.59 -35.42
C GLU A 882 -28.67 1.59 -34.49
N ALA A 883 -29.00 2.88 -34.59
CA ALA A 883 -28.47 3.91 -33.69
C ALA A 883 -28.72 3.57 -32.22
N LEU A 884 -29.97 3.21 -31.89
CA LEU A 884 -30.36 2.91 -30.51
C LEU A 884 -29.65 1.66 -29.96
N SER A 885 -29.41 0.65 -30.80
CA SER A 885 -28.64 -0.54 -30.40
C SER A 885 -27.21 -0.18 -30.00
N ILE A 886 -26.50 0.55 -30.86
CA ILE A 886 -25.11 0.97 -30.64
C ILE A 886 -25.00 1.84 -29.38
N LEU A 887 -25.92 2.80 -29.23
CA LEU A 887 -25.90 3.74 -28.11
C LEU A 887 -26.23 3.07 -26.77
N ARG A 888 -27.11 2.06 -26.75
CA ARG A 888 -27.43 1.30 -25.52
C ARG A 888 -26.25 0.45 -25.05
N GLU A 889 -25.55 -0.21 -25.97
CA GLU A 889 -24.33 -0.95 -25.65
C GLU A 889 -23.28 0.00 -25.06
N CYS A 890 -23.04 1.13 -25.71
CA CYS A 890 -22.13 2.16 -25.22
C CYS A 890 -22.53 2.72 -23.85
N TRP A 891 -23.82 3.03 -23.65
CA TRP A 891 -24.35 3.51 -22.37
C TRP A 891 -24.06 2.53 -21.23
N GLN A 892 -24.26 1.23 -21.46
CA GLN A 892 -23.99 0.20 -20.47
C GLN A 892 -22.50 0.15 -20.10
N ILE A 893 -21.61 0.22 -21.09
CA ILE A 893 -20.16 0.30 -20.88
C ILE A 893 -19.79 1.53 -20.04
N CYS A 894 -20.35 2.71 -20.35
CA CYS A 894 -20.09 3.93 -19.60
C CYS A 894 -20.66 3.88 -18.16
N LEU A 895 -21.77 3.18 -17.92
CA LEU A 895 -22.29 2.92 -16.57
C LEU A 895 -21.35 2.02 -15.77
N GLU A 896 -20.97 0.88 -16.33
CA GLU A 896 -20.11 -0.12 -15.66
C GLU A 896 -18.73 0.45 -15.32
N ARG A 897 -18.22 1.37 -16.15
CA ARG A 897 -16.86 1.93 -16.03
C ARG A 897 -16.82 3.33 -15.41
N GLY A 898 -17.96 3.89 -15.01
CA GLY A 898 -18.03 5.22 -14.40
C GLY A 898 -17.58 6.37 -15.31
N ILE A 899 -17.84 6.28 -16.62
CA ILE A 899 -17.51 7.35 -17.59
C ILE A 899 -18.66 8.37 -17.62
N VAL A 900 -18.85 9.08 -16.51
CA VAL A 900 -19.99 9.95 -16.23
C VAL A 900 -20.11 11.13 -17.22
N GLN A 901 -18.99 11.61 -17.75
CA GLN A 901 -18.94 12.75 -18.67
C GLN A 901 -19.62 12.48 -20.01
N MET A 902 -19.78 11.21 -20.41
CA MET A 902 -20.44 10.83 -21.67
C MET A 902 -21.97 10.72 -21.51
N TYR A 903 -22.51 10.76 -20.29
CA TYR A 903 -23.93 10.52 -20.06
C TYR A 903 -24.83 11.55 -20.76
N PRO A 904 -24.59 12.88 -20.68
CA PRO A 904 -25.49 13.83 -21.31
C PRO A 904 -25.59 13.64 -22.83
N ILE A 905 -24.45 13.46 -23.52
CA ILE A 905 -24.45 13.30 -24.98
C ILE A 905 -25.07 11.97 -25.40
N LEU A 906 -24.79 10.86 -24.71
CA LEU A 906 -25.37 9.55 -25.04
C LEU A 906 -26.88 9.53 -24.80
N ALA A 907 -27.35 10.09 -23.68
CA ALA A 907 -28.77 10.23 -23.38
C ALA A 907 -29.47 11.07 -24.44
N ALA A 908 -28.86 12.18 -24.88
CA ALA A 908 -29.40 13.01 -25.95
C ALA A 908 -29.53 12.24 -27.26
N ARG A 909 -28.48 11.53 -27.71
CA ARG A 909 -28.53 10.73 -28.96
C ARG A 909 -29.54 9.58 -28.89
N MET A 910 -29.64 8.89 -27.75
CA MET A 910 -30.65 7.85 -27.57
C MET A 910 -32.06 8.44 -27.58
N GLY A 911 -32.26 9.60 -26.93
CA GLY A 911 -33.52 10.32 -26.96
C GLY A 911 -33.93 10.72 -28.38
N GLU A 912 -33.00 11.20 -29.20
CA GLU A 912 -33.26 11.49 -30.62
C GLU A 912 -33.69 10.24 -31.39
N ALA A 913 -33.00 9.12 -31.19
CA ALA A 913 -33.38 7.86 -31.82
C ALA A 913 -34.78 7.40 -31.39
N CYS A 914 -35.11 7.49 -30.10
CA CYS A 914 -36.44 7.16 -29.59
C CYS A 914 -37.53 8.06 -30.16
N LEU A 915 -37.30 9.38 -30.22
CA LEU A 915 -38.26 10.33 -30.80
C LEU A 915 -38.49 10.06 -32.29
N ALA A 916 -37.43 9.75 -33.03
CA ALA A 916 -37.54 9.41 -34.45
C ALA A 916 -38.26 8.06 -34.70
N LEU A 917 -38.26 7.15 -33.71
CA LEU A 917 -39.06 5.92 -33.72
C LEU A 917 -40.50 6.14 -33.21
N GLY A 918 -40.85 7.35 -32.75
CA GLY A 918 -42.15 7.66 -32.17
C GLY A 918 -42.33 7.23 -30.70
N ASP A 919 -41.28 6.73 -30.04
CA ASP A 919 -41.34 6.31 -28.63
C ASP A 919 -41.01 7.47 -27.68
N THR A 920 -41.98 8.35 -27.50
CA THR A 920 -41.86 9.54 -26.63
C THR A 920 -41.68 9.19 -25.16
N ARG A 921 -42.23 8.05 -24.70
CA ARG A 921 -42.09 7.58 -23.32
C ARG A 921 -40.66 7.15 -23.02
N ALA A 922 -40.06 6.32 -23.88
CA ALA A 922 -38.67 5.91 -23.71
C ALA A 922 -37.72 7.10 -23.83
N ALA A 923 -38.00 8.04 -24.75
CA ALA A 923 -37.23 9.28 -24.87
C ALA A 923 -37.23 10.07 -23.55
N ALA A 924 -38.40 10.34 -22.97
CA ALA A 924 -38.53 11.08 -21.71
C ALA A 924 -37.79 10.40 -20.54
N GLU A 925 -37.88 9.06 -20.45
CA GLU A 925 -37.17 8.30 -19.41
C GLU A 925 -35.65 8.46 -19.54
N ILE A 926 -35.10 8.23 -20.73
CA ILE A 926 -33.66 8.28 -20.98
C ILE A 926 -33.11 9.69 -20.78
N LEU A 927 -33.80 10.71 -21.30
CA LEU A 927 -33.37 12.11 -21.23
C LEU A 927 -33.37 12.68 -19.81
N SER A 928 -34.09 12.06 -18.87
CA SER A 928 -34.12 12.46 -17.46
C SER A 928 -32.98 11.87 -16.61
N LYS A 929 -32.26 10.85 -17.13
CA LYS A 929 -31.23 10.13 -16.36
C LYS A 929 -30.03 11.00 -15.99
N PRO A 930 -29.43 11.81 -16.88
CA PRO A 930 -28.22 12.57 -16.55
C PRO A 930 -28.39 13.52 -15.35
N GLU A 931 -29.55 14.17 -15.22
CA GLU A 931 -29.86 15.06 -14.09
C GLU A 931 -30.02 14.32 -12.75
N ARG A 932 -30.21 13.00 -12.76
CA ARG A 932 -30.34 12.16 -11.56
C ARG A 932 -29.04 11.46 -11.15
N LEU A 933 -28.03 11.47 -12.02
CA LEU A 933 -26.75 10.78 -11.81
C LEU A 933 -25.65 11.71 -11.27
N ASP A 934 -26.03 12.84 -10.66
CA ASP A 934 -25.12 13.85 -10.09
C ASP A 934 -24.02 14.33 -11.06
N VAL A 935 -24.29 14.33 -12.37
CA VAL A 935 -23.37 14.88 -13.37
C VAL A 935 -23.35 16.41 -13.23
N PRO A 936 -22.23 17.05 -12.84
CA PRO A 936 -22.24 18.47 -12.52
C PRO A 936 -22.53 19.33 -13.74
N LEU A 937 -23.63 20.08 -13.71
CA LEU A 937 -23.96 21.08 -14.72
C LEU A 937 -22.91 22.21 -14.76
N GLY A 938 -22.42 22.62 -13.58
CA GLY A 938 -21.47 23.74 -13.40
C GLY A 938 -20.02 23.43 -13.79
N GLU A 939 -19.68 22.17 -14.05
CA GLU A 939 -18.38 21.78 -14.60
C GLU A 939 -18.38 21.77 -16.14
N ASN A 940 -19.48 22.26 -16.75
CA ASN A 940 -19.67 22.49 -18.19
C ASN A 940 -19.45 21.22 -19.04
N ALA A 941 -19.88 20.05 -18.52
CA ALA A 941 -19.70 18.76 -19.16
C ALA A 941 -20.27 18.69 -20.60
N PHE A 942 -19.59 17.94 -21.45
CA PHE A 942 -19.92 17.74 -22.85
C PHE A 942 -21.36 17.23 -23.04
N GLY A 943 -22.12 17.81 -23.97
CA GLY A 943 -23.44 17.34 -24.38
C GLY A 943 -24.66 17.91 -23.67
N TRP A 944 -24.51 18.71 -22.60
CA TRP A 944 -25.66 19.31 -21.89
C TRP A 944 -26.53 20.22 -22.77
N GLY A 945 -25.90 21.08 -23.59
CA GLY A 945 -26.64 21.94 -24.52
C GLY A 945 -27.50 21.12 -25.48
N TRP A 946 -26.95 20.01 -26.00
CA TRP A 946 -27.69 19.11 -26.86
C TRP A 946 -28.80 18.36 -26.13
N LEU A 947 -28.55 17.90 -24.90
CA LEU A 947 -29.55 17.25 -24.06
C LEU A 947 -30.78 18.14 -23.87
N PHE A 948 -30.59 19.44 -23.61
CA PHE A 948 -31.70 20.39 -23.46
C PHE A 948 -32.52 20.57 -24.75
N VAL A 949 -31.87 20.59 -25.91
CA VAL A 949 -32.57 20.62 -27.20
C VAL A 949 -33.44 19.37 -27.35
N VAL A 950 -32.90 18.18 -27.07
CA VAL A 950 -33.65 16.92 -27.25
C VAL A 950 -34.74 16.74 -26.20
N GLN A 951 -34.52 17.14 -24.94
CA GLN A 951 -35.56 17.23 -23.92
C GLN A 951 -36.71 18.14 -24.39
N GLY A 952 -36.38 19.32 -24.92
CA GLY A 952 -37.40 20.23 -25.44
C GLY A 952 -38.18 19.64 -26.61
N ARG A 953 -37.53 18.90 -27.52
CA ARG A 953 -38.21 18.15 -28.59
C ARG A 953 -39.13 17.06 -28.05
N ALA A 954 -38.71 16.36 -26.99
CA ALA A 954 -39.55 15.34 -26.36
C ALA A 954 -40.80 15.95 -25.71
N PHE A 955 -40.66 17.08 -25.02
CA PHE A 955 -41.80 17.82 -24.48
C PHE A 955 -42.73 18.34 -25.57
N LEU A 956 -42.17 18.85 -26.67
CA LEU A 956 -42.95 19.28 -27.83
C LEU A 956 -43.77 18.12 -28.43
N ALA A 957 -43.17 16.93 -28.55
CA ALA A 957 -43.82 15.75 -29.10
C ALA A 957 -45.02 15.25 -28.27
N VAL A 958 -45.02 15.49 -26.95
CA VAL A 958 -46.14 15.15 -26.06
C VAL A 958 -47.10 16.33 -25.81
N GLY A 959 -46.86 17.48 -26.45
CA GLY A 959 -47.70 18.67 -26.33
C GLY A 959 -47.44 19.54 -25.10
N ASP A 960 -46.39 19.28 -24.31
CA ASP A 960 -46.00 20.13 -23.18
C ASP A 960 -45.17 21.33 -23.68
N LEU A 961 -45.88 22.31 -24.25
CA LEU A 961 -45.27 23.50 -24.85
C LEU A 961 -44.54 24.37 -23.82
N ALA A 962 -44.95 24.32 -22.55
CA ALA A 962 -44.33 25.10 -21.48
C ALA A 962 -42.93 24.56 -21.20
N GLN A 963 -42.80 23.25 -20.95
CA GLN A 963 -41.49 22.64 -20.72
C GLN A 963 -40.61 22.66 -21.97
N ALA A 964 -41.18 22.47 -23.16
CA ALA A 964 -40.43 22.59 -24.41
C ALA A 964 -39.73 23.96 -24.55
N ARG A 965 -40.44 25.04 -24.21
CA ARG A 965 -39.89 26.40 -24.24
C ARG A 965 -38.86 26.65 -23.14
N ILE A 966 -39.07 26.10 -21.93
CA ILE A 966 -38.10 26.21 -20.83
C ILE A 966 -36.77 25.54 -21.23
N SER A 967 -36.84 24.29 -21.71
CA SER A 967 -35.65 23.56 -22.18
C SER A 967 -34.99 24.26 -23.37
N GLY A 968 -35.76 24.75 -24.35
CA GLY A 968 -35.23 25.49 -25.50
C GLY A 968 -34.52 26.80 -25.11
N LYS A 969 -35.07 27.56 -24.16
CA LYS A 969 -34.41 28.78 -23.64
C LYS A 969 -33.14 28.46 -22.86
N ARG A 970 -33.14 27.38 -22.07
CA ARG A 970 -31.96 26.90 -21.35
C ARG A 970 -30.84 26.49 -22.32
N ALA A 971 -31.20 25.79 -23.40
CA ALA A 971 -30.26 25.43 -24.47
C ALA A 971 -29.69 26.68 -25.18
N LEU A 972 -30.55 27.64 -25.53
CA LEU A 972 -30.14 28.87 -26.21
C LEU A 972 -29.20 29.71 -25.35
N ALA A 973 -29.55 29.93 -24.08
CA ALA A 973 -28.72 30.72 -23.16
C ALA A 973 -27.31 30.13 -23.02
N LEU A 974 -27.21 28.81 -22.88
CA LEU A 974 -25.92 28.12 -22.78
C LEU A 974 -25.09 28.25 -24.08
N ALA A 975 -25.73 28.11 -25.24
CA ALA A 975 -25.05 28.24 -26.53
C ALA A 975 -24.65 29.69 -26.87
N GLU A 976 -25.40 30.68 -26.38
CA GLU A 976 -25.04 32.11 -26.47
C GLU A 976 -23.86 32.43 -25.54
N GLU A 977 -23.87 31.94 -24.30
CA GLU A 977 -22.77 32.10 -23.33
C GLU A 977 -21.45 31.52 -23.87
N ARG A 978 -21.51 30.33 -24.50
CA ARG A 978 -20.33 29.63 -25.02
C ARG A 978 -19.90 30.10 -26.41
N GLY A 979 -20.70 30.93 -27.07
CA GLY A 979 -20.42 31.35 -28.45
C GLY A 979 -20.42 30.16 -29.44
N GLU A 980 -21.46 29.33 -29.39
CA GLU A 980 -21.64 28.10 -30.17
C GLU A 980 -22.80 28.26 -31.19
N PRO A 981 -22.57 28.87 -32.37
CA PRO A 981 -23.64 29.17 -33.33
C PRO A 981 -24.46 27.96 -33.79
N PRO A 982 -23.88 26.78 -34.10
CA PRO A 982 -24.66 25.61 -34.50
C PRO A 982 -25.71 25.20 -33.44
N GLN A 983 -25.31 25.21 -32.17
CA GLN A 983 -26.17 24.89 -31.03
C GLN A 983 -27.23 25.97 -30.82
N GLN A 984 -26.90 27.25 -31.02
CA GLN A 984 -27.89 28.34 -31.05
C GLN A 984 -28.95 28.10 -32.13
N ALA A 985 -28.54 27.72 -33.35
CA ALA A 985 -29.46 27.47 -34.45
C ALA A 985 -30.45 26.33 -34.13
N HIS A 986 -29.98 25.25 -33.51
CA HIS A 986 -30.84 24.15 -33.07
C HIS A 986 -31.81 24.54 -31.95
N ALA A 987 -31.37 25.32 -30.96
CA ALA A 987 -32.22 25.79 -29.89
C ALA A 987 -33.29 26.78 -30.40
N LEU A 988 -32.91 27.68 -31.31
CA LEU A 988 -33.83 28.60 -31.98
C LEU A 988 -34.85 27.86 -32.85
N GLN A 989 -34.43 26.81 -33.57
CA GLN A 989 -35.36 25.96 -34.32
C GLN A 989 -36.43 25.36 -33.40
N LEU A 990 -36.02 24.75 -32.29
CA LEU A 990 -36.94 24.17 -31.30
C LEU A 990 -37.91 25.23 -30.75
N LEU A 991 -37.41 26.42 -30.38
CA LEU A 991 -38.24 27.51 -29.87
C LEU A 991 -39.23 28.01 -30.94
N GLY A 992 -38.81 28.04 -32.20
CA GLY A 992 -39.66 28.34 -33.34
C GLY A 992 -40.80 27.33 -33.51
N GLU A 993 -40.47 26.04 -33.52
CA GLU A 993 -41.44 24.93 -33.62
C GLU A 993 -42.44 24.95 -32.44
N ALA A 994 -41.96 25.16 -31.22
CA ALA A 994 -42.82 25.26 -30.03
C ALA A 994 -43.73 26.49 -30.06
N SER A 995 -43.26 27.62 -30.59
CA SER A 995 -44.06 28.84 -30.74
C SER A 995 -45.12 28.68 -31.82
N LEU A 996 -44.77 28.00 -32.92
CA LEU A 996 -45.71 27.66 -33.98
C LEU A 996 -46.83 26.73 -33.46
N ALA A 997 -46.48 25.71 -32.67
CA ALA A 997 -47.44 24.80 -32.04
C ALA A 997 -48.36 25.51 -31.03
N LYS A 998 -47.89 26.58 -30.37
CA LYS A 998 -48.69 27.44 -29.50
C LYS A 998 -49.63 28.39 -30.28
N GLY A 999 -49.39 28.58 -31.58
CA GLY A 999 -50.09 29.55 -32.42
C GLY A 999 -49.47 30.96 -32.43
N ASP A 1000 -48.31 31.16 -31.78
CA ASP A 1000 -47.58 32.44 -31.79
C ASP A 1000 -46.66 32.53 -33.01
N ARG A 1001 -47.26 32.88 -34.15
CA ARG A 1001 -46.57 32.88 -35.44
C ARG A 1001 -45.51 33.97 -35.58
N ALA A 1002 -45.70 35.12 -34.95
CA ALA A 1002 -44.72 36.21 -34.98
C ALA A 1002 -43.45 35.79 -34.22
N GLU A 1003 -43.60 35.21 -33.03
CA GLU A 1003 -42.48 34.67 -32.27
C GLU A 1003 -41.83 33.49 -33.00
N ALA A 1004 -42.63 32.58 -33.59
CA ALA A 1004 -42.12 31.47 -34.38
C ALA A 1004 -41.28 31.94 -35.58
N GLN A 1005 -41.79 32.90 -36.35
CA GLN A 1005 -41.07 33.47 -37.50
C GLN A 1005 -39.74 34.08 -37.06
N SER A 1006 -39.73 34.87 -35.99
CA SER A 1006 -38.50 35.51 -35.48
C SER A 1006 -37.43 34.48 -35.12
N TYR A 1007 -37.80 33.42 -34.39
CA TYR A 1007 -36.86 32.37 -34.02
C TYR A 1007 -36.35 31.57 -35.23
N LEU A 1008 -37.24 31.20 -36.16
CA LEU A 1008 -36.88 30.40 -37.33
C LEU A 1008 -36.02 31.18 -38.34
N GLU A 1009 -36.23 32.48 -38.50
CA GLU A 1009 -35.38 33.34 -39.33
C GLU A 1009 -33.96 33.43 -38.76
N ARG A 1010 -33.82 33.61 -37.44
CA ARG A 1010 -32.51 33.58 -36.77
C ARG A 1010 -31.84 32.22 -36.89
N ALA A 1011 -32.58 31.12 -36.70
CA ALA A 1011 -32.07 29.76 -36.86
C ALA A 1011 -31.54 29.53 -38.29
N LEU A 1012 -32.32 29.91 -39.30
CA LEU A 1012 -31.96 29.75 -40.72
C LEU A 1012 -30.74 30.60 -41.10
N ALA A 1013 -30.65 31.83 -40.60
CA ALA A 1013 -29.50 32.71 -40.85
C ALA A 1013 -28.20 32.10 -40.32
N ILE A 1014 -28.23 31.58 -39.08
CA ILE A 1014 -27.06 30.93 -38.47
C ILE A 1014 -26.72 29.62 -39.21
N ALA A 1015 -27.72 28.77 -39.47
CA ALA A 1015 -27.51 27.51 -40.18
C ALA A 1015 -26.91 27.71 -41.59
N THR A 1016 -27.33 28.76 -42.29
CA THR A 1016 -26.78 29.13 -43.61
C THR A 1016 -25.33 29.60 -43.50
N LYS A 1017 -25.00 30.43 -42.49
CA LYS A 1017 -23.62 30.87 -42.22
C LYS A 1017 -22.69 29.70 -41.94
N CYS A 1018 -23.19 28.65 -41.29
CA CYS A 1018 -22.43 27.45 -40.94
C CYS A 1018 -22.49 26.32 -41.99
N ASP A 1019 -23.16 26.50 -43.14
CA ASP A 1019 -23.39 25.44 -44.16
C ASP A 1019 -24.09 24.18 -43.61
N MET A 1020 -24.98 24.34 -42.63
CA MET A 1020 -25.71 23.23 -41.98
C MET A 1020 -26.90 22.77 -42.82
N ARG A 1021 -26.64 22.14 -43.98
CA ARG A 1021 -27.68 21.77 -44.96
C ARG A 1021 -28.87 21.00 -44.35
N PRO A 1022 -28.67 19.96 -43.51
CA PRO A 1022 -29.79 19.23 -42.91
C PRO A 1022 -30.65 20.08 -41.96
N LEU A 1023 -30.08 21.12 -41.35
CA LEU A 1023 -30.84 22.05 -40.51
C LEU A 1023 -31.58 23.09 -41.37
N ILE A 1024 -30.95 23.60 -42.43
CA ILE A 1024 -31.57 24.51 -43.40
C ILE A 1024 -32.84 23.87 -43.98
N ASP A 1025 -32.76 22.61 -44.39
CA ASP A 1025 -33.88 21.88 -44.99
C ASP A 1025 -35.03 21.65 -44.00
N ARG A 1026 -34.74 21.53 -42.70
CA ARG A 1026 -35.76 21.45 -41.64
C ARG A 1026 -36.38 22.80 -41.29
N CYS A 1027 -35.61 23.88 -41.33
CA CYS A 1027 -36.08 25.22 -40.97
C CYS A 1027 -37.01 25.83 -42.03
N ARG A 1028 -36.79 25.57 -43.33
CA ARG A 1028 -37.58 26.20 -44.41
C ARG A 1028 -39.08 25.90 -44.32
N PRO A 1029 -39.54 24.63 -44.20
CA PRO A 1029 -40.97 24.33 -44.13
C PRO A 1029 -41.64 24.94 -42.89
N ALA A 1030 -40.96 24.91 -41.74
CA ALA A 1030 -41.47 25.52 -40.51
C ALA A 1030 -41.61 27.04 -40.64
N LEU A 1031 -40.66 27.71 -41.30
CA LEU A 1031 -40.71 29.15 -41.54
C LEU A 1031 -41.82 29.53 -42.53
N GLU A 1032 -42.05 28.73 -43.56
CA GLU A 1032 -43.18 28.90 -44.48
C GLU A 1032 -44.53 28.74 -43.75
N ALA A 1033 -44.65 27.76 -42.85
CA ALA A 1033 -45.84 27.57 -42.01
C ALA A 1033 -46.07 28.75 -41.04
N ALA A 1034 -45.01 29.36 -40.52
CA ALA A 1034 -45.13 30.55 -39.68
C ALA A 1034 -45.59 31.79 -40.47
N ARG A 1035 -45.20 31.91 -41.75
CA ARG A 1035 -45.54 33.05 -42.63
C ARG A 1035 -46.94 32.98 -43.24
N THR A 1036 -47.53 31.80 -43.38
CA THR A 1036 -48.79 31.59 -44.09
C THR A 1036 -50.00 31.70 -43.16
N SER A 1037 -50.75 32.81 -43.18
CA SER A 1037 -52.03 33.00 -42.44
C SER A 1037 -53.01 31.84 -42.73
N PRO A 1038 -53.81 31.30 -41.77
CA PRO A 1038 -54.87 30.37 -42.16
C PRO A 1038 -55.85 31.14 -43.04
N ALA A 1039 -56.21 30.59 -44.19
CA ALA A 1039 -57.44 31.02 -44.85
C ALA A 1039 -58.57 30.81 -43.83
N THR A 1040 -59.26 31.91 -43.52
CA THR A 1040 -60.38 32.04 -42.57
C THR A 1040 -61.43 30.96 -42.73
#